data_AF-A0A916F6S9-F1
#
_entry.id   AF-A0A916F6S9-F1
#
_cell.length_a   1.000
_cell.length_b   1.000
_cell.length_c   1.000
_cell.angle_alpha   90.00
_cell.angle_beta   90.00
_cell.angle_gamma   90.00
#
_symmetry.space_group_name_H-M   'P 1'
#
loop_
_entity.id
_entity.type
_entity.pdbx_description
1 polymer ?
#
loop_
_entity_poly.entity_id
_entity_poly.type
_entity_poly.pdbx_seq_one_letter_code
_entity_poly.pdbx_strand_id
1 'polypeptide(L)'
;MELYFLVLLVAIMVFALTSGYPVAFALPGSAIATIAIAAFCGWIFEGNVDAYFVLGGPNQWLSAGVTNYRSLYWVVERDTLIAIPLFIFMGIMLQRSRIAEDLLVAMAQLFGPIPGGLGISVVFVGALLAATTGIVGATVIAMGLISLPAMLRNNYSKSLACGTICASGTLGQIIPPSIVLIILADQLSSAADQAATTRKAEYKEATGEFSMPGDFDVVTASAGDMFMGAFVPGMILVGLYMLYILVSALIKPANAPPVPFEGKYDHKFILRVLLALVPPLTLIFIVLGSIILGVATVNQAGAIGAIGAMMMGSYRLMEGKKSAYYPAALAIGAVFAMVVLLNLFELNIKNIQTGYDAFGIALAAIAALVLLVSIGWATWRAFKIDDTLRGVMMDTAKTTSMVFIILLGAAMLTSAFRGFGGEELVKEHLTSLPGGFWTQFIVVMAVIFFLGFFLDFLEIAVVVVPIVAPILLADPGANVTAVWFGVMVGMNIQTSFLTPPFGFSLFYLRGVAPKDVRTLQIYKGAAAFIVLQLAGLAIAGAFPGLVNYLPNKTHLISETAPPPSNPRLQECLEDYLFADYDLNRGTIEASIERIGTANLAYLPDEYQERLNQSYRQAAISFAMIDEIRGAEQALADYSPGYRPLHIEVRRIQREARKLLRKIEDLDQTRQRIAFDEPVDEKRIERILASIAGLKAESEALLANIPDRWESARTEFETLAKAETRARRQYRQNVDESYGMIVTMRNMIAETEQLSALQSAFDSLQELVRNQSAEDGLEAIKPLELEIDKLTETHRIKSKLSRAKRALRGSSADKDKALDQLKLGAEILQAEIDWRQRASDELAADLEAYDRAVASTIGMRMQERLTSDQAESIASCLAIHKDLTLHF
;
A
#
# COMPACT_ATOMS: atom_id res chain seq x y z
N MET A 1 -4.10 -39.60 -7.65
CA MET A 1 -2.77 -39.88 -7.06
C MET A 1 -2.04 -38.60 -6.67
N GLU A 2 -2.27 -37.46 -7.34
CA GLU A 2 -1.71 -36.15 -6.97
C GLU A 2 -2.00 -35.76 -5.50
N LEU A 3 -3.24 -35.93 -5.03
CA LEU A 3 -3.61 -35.70 -3.63
C LEU A 3 -2.78 -36.53 -2.64
N TYR A 4 -2.33 -37.73 -3.02
CA TYR A 4 -1.47 -38.54 -2.17
C TYR A 4 -0.09 -37.87 -2.01
N PHE A 5 0.49 -37.36 -3.09
CA PHE A 5 1.75 -36.63 -3.01
C PHE A 5 1.61 -35.28 -2.31
N LEU A 6 0.46 -34.61 -2.43
CA LEU A 6 0.13 -33.43 -1.64
C LEU A 6 0.08 -33.75 -0.13
N VAL A 7 -0.59 -34.84 0.25
CA VAL A 7 -0.63 -35.30 1.65
C VAL A 7 0.76 -35.72 2.12
N LEU A 8 1.55 -36.39 1.27
CA LEU A 8 2.92 -36.76 1.57
C LEU A 8 3.80 -35.53 1.81
N LEU A 9 3.67 -34.49 0.98
CA LEU A 9 4.37 -33.21 1.15
C LEU A 9 4.08 -32.62 2.53
N VAL A 10 2.80 -32.48 2.86
CA VAL A 10 2.37 -31.94 4.16
C VAL A 10 2.84 -32.82 5.31
N ALA A 11 2.76 -34.15 5.17
CA ALA A 11 3.18 -35.09 6.21
C ALA A 11 4.70 -35.03 6.46
N ILE A 12 5.52 -35.00 5.41
CA ILE A 12 6.98 -34.86 5.53
C ILE A 12 7.33 -33.52 6.17
N MET A 13 6.65 -32.45 5.74
CA MET A 13 6.84 -31.11 6.31
C MET A 13 6.50 -31.10 7.80
N VAL A 14 5.31 -31.55 8.18
CA VAL A 14 4.87 -31.60 9.59
C VAL A 14 5.78 -32.50 10.42
N PHE A 15 6.20 -33.65 9.90
CA PHE A 15 7.14 -34.54 10.59
C PHE A 15 8.50 -33.87 10.81
N ALA A 16 9.06 -33.21 9.79
CA ALA A 16 10.32 -32.50 9.91
C ALA A 16 10.24 -31.39 10.95
N LEU A 17 9.18 -30.58 10.91
CA LEU A 17 8.94 -29.48 11.86
C LEU A 17 8.76 -29.98 13.29
N THR A 18 7.93 -31.02 13.50
CA THR A 18 7.67 -31.60 14.83
C THR A 18 8.88 -32.32 15.41
N SER A 19 9.80 -32.80 14.57
CA SER A 19 11.09 -33.36 15.02
C SER A 19 12.06 -32.30 15.57
N GLY A 20 11.73 -31.01 15.41
CA GLY A 20 12.61 -29.89 15.77
C GLY A 20 13.70 -29.63 14.73
N TYR A 21 13.54 -30.16 13.51
CA TYR A 21 14.47 -29.88 12.41
C TYR A 21 14.35 -28.41 11.97
N PRO A 22 15.45 -27.72 11.64
CA PRO A 22 15.38 -26.30 11.30
C PRO A 22 14.50 -26.07 10.08
N VAL A 23 13.55 -25.12 10.22
CA VAL A 23 12.50 -24.90 9.21
C VAL A 23 13.06 -24.47 7.86
N ALA A 24 14.13 -23.68 7.90
CA ALA A 24 14.94 -23.28 6.75
C ALA A 24 15.29 -24.45 5.80
N PHE A 25 15.46 -25.66 6.34
CA PHE A 25 15.73 -26.87 5.55
C PHE A 25 14.51 -27.79 5.41
N ALA A 26 13.57 -27.75 6.36
CA ALA A 26 12.36 -28.57 6.32
C ALA A 26 11.43 -28.22 5.14
N LEU A 27 11.20 -26.92 4.88
CA LEU A 27 10.33 -26.47 3.79
C LEU A 27 10.87 -26.88 2.40
N PRO A 28 12.10 -26.50 1.98
CA PRO A 28 12.60 -26.91 0.67
C PRO A 28 12.86 -28.42 0.61
N GLY A 29 13.32 -29.04 1.70
CA GLY A 29 13.61 -30.47 1.75
C GLY A 29 12.36 -31.33 1.52
N SER A 30 11.23 -30.98 2.16
CA SER A 30 9.95 -31.67 1.95
C SER A 30 9.44 -31.50 0.52
N ALA A 31 9.54 -30.29 -0.05
CA ALA A 31 9.19 -30.00 -1.43
C ALA A 31 10.01 -30.83 -2.43
N ILE A 32 11.34 -30.77 -2.34
CA ILE A 32 12.25 -31.50 -3.23
C ILE A 32 12.04 -33.01 -3.11
N ALA A 33 11.96 -33.53 -1.88
CA ALA A 33 11.77 -34.96 -1.64
C ALA A 33 10.45 -35.44 -2.26
N THR A 34 9.36 -34.72 -2.05
CA THR A 34 8.05 -35.12 -2.58
C THR A 34 8.02 -35.06 -4.11
N ILE A 35 8.55 -33.99 -4.72
CA ILE A 35 8.65 -33.88 -6.18
C ILE A 35 9.49 -35.03 -6.75
N ALA A 36 10.63 -35.35 -6.14
CA ALA A 36 11.50 -36.43 -6.59
C ALA A 36 10.83 -37.81 -6.45
N ILE A 37 10.12 -38.06 -5.34
CA ILE A 37 9.38 -39.30 -5.13
C ILE A 37 8.23 -39.41 -6.14
N ALA A 38 7.48 -38.32 -6.38
CA ALA A 38 6.40 -38.29 -7.37
C ALA A 38 6.94 -38.58 -8.78
N ALA A 39 8.03 -37.91 -9.18
CA ALA A 39 8.70 -38.13 -10.46
C ALA A 39 9.16 -39.59 -10.62
N PHE A 40 9.79 -40.15 -9.59
CA PHE A 40 10.27 -41.53 -9.59
C PHE A 40 9.12 -42.55 -9.66
N CYS A 41 8.06 -42.34 -8.89
CA CYS A 41 6.87 -43.18 -8.95
C CYS A 41 6.16 -43.06 -10.31
N GLY A 42 6.11 -41.87 -10.92
CA GLY A 42 5.51 -41.67 -12.24
C GLY A 42 6.26 -42.47 -13.30
N TRP A 43 7.59 -42.41 -13.26
CA TRP A 43 8.45 -43.20 -14.15
C TRP A 43 8.25 -44.72 -13.99
N ILE A 44 8.12 -45.23 -12.76
CA ILE A 44 7.96 -46.67 -12.49
C ILE A 44 6.57 -47.19 -12.86
N PHE A 45 5.52 -46.49 -12.43
CA PHE A 45 4.15 -47.02 -12.48
C PHE A 45 3.39 -46.61 -13.74
N GLU A 46 3.69 -45.44 -14.31
CA GLU A 46 2.99 -44.91 -15.50
C GLU A 46 3.92 -44.73 -16.71
N GLY A 47 5.22 -44.99 -16.57
CA GLY A 47 6.20 -44.79 -17.64
C GLY A 47 6.46 -43.32 -17.99
N ASN A 48 5.82 -42.39 -17.28
CA ASN A 48 5.91 -40.95 -17.51
C ASN A 48 6.22 -40.21 -16.19
N VAL A 49 7.28 -39.41 -16.20
CA VAL A 49 7.76 -38.66 -15.03
C VAL A 49 6.76 -37.55 -14.61
N ASP A 50 5.92 -37.10 -15.54
CA ASP A 50 4.96 -36.01 -15.32
C ASP A 50 3.59 -36.50 -14.82
N ALA A 51 3.38 -37.82 -14.73
CA ALA A 51 2.08 -38.46 -14.48
C ALA A 51 1.34 -38.00 -13.21
N TYR A 52 2.07 -37.55 -12.19
CA TYR A 52 1.50 -37.17 -10.89
C TYR A 52 1.54 -35.66 -10.60
N PHE A 53 1.65 -34.85 -11.64
CA PHE A 53 1.57 -33.39 -11.56
C PHE A 53 0.34 -32.91 -12.34
N VAL A 54 -0.39 -31.95 -11.76
CA VAL A 54 -1.62 -31.40 -12.36
C VAL A 54 -1.32 -30.65 -13.65
N LEU A 55 -0.22 -29.88 -13.64
CA LEU A 55 0.25 -29.08 -14.77
C LEU A 55 1.77 -29.17 -14.83
N GLY A 56 2.32 -29.44 -16.00
CA GLY A 56 3.77 -29.47 -16.19
C GLY A 56 4.48 -30.68 -15.58
N GLY A 57 5.82 -30.61 -15.52
CA GLY A 57 6.68 -31.70 -15.04
C GLY A 57 7.57 -31.34 -13.84
N PRO A 58 8.28 -32.30 -13.23
CA PRO A 58 9.10 -32.07 -12.05
C PRO A 58 10.24 -31.08 -12.29
N ASN A 59 10.83 -31.09 -13.50
CA ASN A 59 11.86 -30.11 -13.89
C ASN A 59 11.30 -28.68 -13.89
N GLN A 60 10.05 -28.50 -14.34
CA GLN A 60 9.41 -27.19 -14.38
C GLN A 60 9.09 -26.70 -12.98
N TRP A 61 8.61 -27.54 -12.07
CA TRP A 61 8.32 -27.12 -10.69
C TRP A 61 9.55 -26.91 -9.83
N LEU A 62 10.59 -27.75 -9.98
CA LEU A 62 11.88 -27.54 -9.31
C LEU A 62 12.56 -26.27 -9.84
N SER A 63 12.59 -26.08 -11.17
CA SER A 63 13.14 -24.86 -11.75
C SER A 63 12.29 -23.64 -11.44
N ALA A 64 10.96 -23.73 -11.40
CA ALA A 64 10.05 -22.64 -11.01
C ALA A 64 10.34 -22.17 -9.59
N GLY A 65 10.53 -23.08 -8.62
CA GLY A 65 10.93 -22.70 -7.27
C GLY A 65 12.26 -21.94 -7.23
N VAL A 66 13.24 -22.35 -8.05
CA VAL A 66 14.58 -21.74 -8.12
C VAL A 66 14.60 -20.46 -8.98
N THR A 67 13.80 -20.36 -10.04
CA THR A 67 13.70 -19.17 -10.89
C THR A 67 12.91 -18.08 -10.20
N ASN A 68 11.90 -18.43 -9.39
CA ASN A 68 11.22 -17.50 -8.49
C ASN A 68 12.22 -16.93 -7.46
N TYR A 69 13.13 -17.75 -6.94
CA TYR A 69 14.26 -17.27 -6.14
C TYR A 69 15.22 -16.36 -6.91
N ARG A 70 15.58 -16.72 -8.15
CA ARG A 70 16.42 -15.87 -9.00
C ARG A 70 15.73 -14.54 -9.29
N SER A 71 14.42 -14.52 -9.45
CA SER A 71 13.63 -13.29 -9.58
C SER A 71 13.68 -12.47 -8.29
N LEU A 72 13.55 -13.08 -7.11
CA LEU A 72 13.67 -12.39 -5.82
C LEU A 72 15.04 -11.73 -5.57
N TYR A 73 16.14 -12.26 -6.11
CA TYR A 73 17.51 -11.74 -5.90
C TYR A 73 18.08 -10.91 -7.05
N TRP A 74 17.74 -11.23 -8.30
CA TRP A 74 18.30 -10.57 -9.49
C TRP A 74 17.44 -9.38 -9.95
N VAL A 75 16.18 -9.34 -9.55
CA VAL A 75 15.33 -8.17 -9.76
C VAL A 75 15.61 -7.19 -8.64
N VAL A 76 16.41 -6.17 -8.96
CA VAL A 76 16.70 -5.01 -8.09
C VAL A 76 15.42 -4.27 -7.67
N GLU A 77 14.25 -4.60 -8.23
CA GLU A 77 12.98 -3.90 -8.01
C GLU A 77 12.23 -4.29 -6.72
N ARG A 78 12.55 -5.40 -6.02
CA ARG A 78 11.95 -5.67 -4.70
C ARG A 78 12.71 -4.97 -3.58
N ASP A 79 12.71 -3.64 -3.63
CA ASP A 79 13.36 -2.73 -2.69
C ASP A 79 13.00 -3.00 -1.21
N THR A 80 11.85 -3.60 -0.95
CA THR A 80 11.31 -3.88 0.38
C THR A 80 12.13 -4.90 1.16
N LEU A 81 12.71 -5.93 0.52
CA LEU A 81 13.45 -6.98 1.22
C LEU A 81 14.82 -6.52 1.71
N ILE A 82 15.43 -5.51 1.07
CA ILE A 82 16.69 -4.89 1.53
C ILE A 82 16.48 -4.18 2.88
N ALA A 83 15.26 -3.72 3.16
CA ALA A 83 14.95 -3.07 4.43
C ALA A 83 15.08 -4.02 5.63
N ILE A 84 14.81 -5.33 5.45
CA ILE A 84 14.84 -6.33 6.52
C ILE A 84 16.21 -6.35 7.24
N PRO A 85 17.36 -6.57 6.57
CA PRO A 85 18.66 -6.51 7.23
C PRO A 85 18.96 -5.18 7.93
N LEU A 86 18.52 -4.05 7.36
CA LEU A 86 18.77 -2.72 7.93
C LEU A 86 17.99 -2.50 9.23
N PHE A 87 16.73 -2.93 9.27
CA PHE A 87 15.91 -2.88 10.49
C PHE A 87 16.38 -3.87 11.56
N ILE A 88 16.79 -5.08 11.15
CA ILE A 88 17.43 -6.04 12.07
C ILE A 88 18.70 -5.43 12.68
N PHE A 89 19.55 -4.81 11.87
CA PHE A 89 20.77 -4.16 12.32
C PHE A 89 20.47 -3.06 13.34
N MET A 90 19.52 -2.17 13.03
CA MET A 90 19.07 -1.09 13.91
C MET A 90 18.65 -1.64 15.28
N GLY A 91 17.79 -2.66 15.29
CA GLY A 91 17.30 -3.30 16.49
C GLY A 91 18.39 -3.90 17.37
N ILE A 92 19.26 -4.72 16.77
CA ILE A 92 20.34 -5.39 17.49
C ILE A 92 21.35 -4.36 18.02
N MET A 93 21.62 -3.28 17.28
CA MET A 93 22.49 -2.19 17.73
C MET A 93 21.93 -1.47 18.96
N LEU A 94 20.63 -1.16 18.99
CA LEU A 94 19.97 -0.53 20.15
C LEU A 94 19.93 -1.47 21.37
N GLN A 95 19.74 -2.77 21.14
CA GLN A 95 19.78 -3.76 22.22
C GLN A 95 21.19 -3.93 22.80
N ARG A 96 22.23 -4.08 21.96
CA ARG A 96 23.61 -4.28 22.44
C ARG A 96 24.22 -3.04 23.07
N SER A 97 23.76 -1.85 22.72
CA SER A 97 24.22 -0.59 23.32
C SER A 97 23.61 -0.28 24.69
N ARG A 98 22.79 -1.18 25.27
CA ARG A 98 22.11 -1.04 26.57
C ARG A 98 21.11 0.10 26.69
N ILE A 99 20.77 0.77 25.59
CA ILE A 99 19.75 1.83 25.56
C ILE A 99 18.40 1.31 26.10
N ALA A 100 18.07 0.05 25.79
CA ALA A 100 16.90 -0.66 26.29
C ALA A 100 16.82 -0.72 27.83
N GLU A 101 17.95 -0.96 28.49
CA GLU A 101 18.04 -1.09 29.94
C GLU A 101 17.80 0.25 30.63
N ASP A 102 18.42 1.32 30.13
CA ASP A 102 18.28 2.67 30.69
C ASP A 102 16.86 3.21 30.52
N LEU A 103 16.26 2.91 29.37
CA LEU A 103 14.88 3.28 29.10
C LEU A 103 13.93 2.58 30.08
N LEU A 104 14.14 1.28 30.32
CA LEU A 104 13.36 0.54 31.31
C LEU A 104 13.51 1.13 32.70
N VAL A 105 14.74 1.43 33.13
CA VAL A 105 14.99 2.02 34.45
C VAL A 105 14.34 3.41 34.57
N ALA A 106 14.48 4.26 33.55
CA ALA A 106 13.86 5.59 33.55
C ALA A 106 12.33 5.52 33.60
N MET A 107 11.72 4.63 32.81
CA MET A 107 10.27 4.45 32.80
C MET A 107 9.76 3.79 34.10
N ALA A 108 10.52 2.88 34.70
CA ALA A 108 10.20 2.29 35.99
C ALA A 108 10.19 3.34 37.11
N GLN A 109 11.11 4.30 37.07
CA GLN A 109 11.15 5.42 38.03
C GLN A 109 10.01 6.43 37.77
N LEU A 110 9.66 6.65 36.50
CA LEU A 110 8.56 7.55 36.11
C LEU A 110 7.20 7.03 36.57
N PHE A 111 6.88 5.77 36.26
CA PHE A 111 5.59 5.17 36.59
C PHE A 111 5.57 4.46 37.96
N GLY A 112 6.72 4.32 38.63
CA GLY A 112 6.88 3.60 39.89
C GLY A 112 5.83 3.87 40.97
N PRO A 113 5.46 5.14 41.26
CA PRO A 113 4.46 5.46 42.30
C PRO A 113 3.05 4.97 41.99
N ILE A 114 2.73 4.70 40.72
CA ILE A 114 1.42 4.26 40.30
C ILE A 114 1.31 2.74 40.57
N PRO A 115 0.19 2.24 41.13
CA PRO A 115 -0.06 0.80 41.23
C PRO A 115 0.05 0.13 39.85
N GLY A 116 0.84 -0.93 39.73
CA GLY A 116 1.14 -1.56 38.43
C GLY A 116 2.16 -0.82 37.55
N GLY A 117 2.74 0.27 38.05
CA GLY A 117 3.64 1.17 37.32
C GLY A 117 4.80 0.47 36.62
N LEU A 118 5.50 -0.45 37.31
CA LEU A 118 6.60 -1.21 36.71
C LEU A 118 6.13 -2.11 35.55
N GLY A 119 4.91 -2.67 35.64
CA GLY A 119 4.31 -3.44 34.55
C GLY A 119 3.96 -2.56 33.34
N ILE A 120 3.43 -1.36 33.59
CA ILE A 120 3.18 -0.35 32.54
C ILE A 120 4.49 0.06 31.86
N SER A 121 5.57 0.27 32.63
CA SER A 121 6.90 0.55 32.09
C SER A 121 7.40 -0.58 31.19
N VAL A 122 7.17 -1.84 31.57
CA VAL A 122 7.55 -3.00 30.73
C VAL A 122 6.76 -3.00 29.42
N VAL A 123 5.45 -2.76 29.45
CA VAL A 123 4.64 -2.68 28.21
C VAL A 123 5.10 -1.52 27.33
N PHE A 124 5.34 -0.35 27.91
CA PHE A 124 5.75 0.84 27.15
C PHE A 124 7.14 0.66 26.52
N VAL A 125 8.13 0.24 27.31
CA VAL A 125 9.49 0.02 26.84
C VAL A 125 9.54 -1.15 25.88
N GLY A 126 8.80 -2.22 26.16
CA GLY A 126 8.71 -3.34 25.26
C GLY A 126 8.03 -3.00 23.95
N ALA A 127 7.01 -2.13 23.93
CA ALA A 127 6.42 -1.58 22.71
C ALA A 127 7.42 -0.75 21.89
N LEU A 128 8.24 0.06 22.56
CA LEU A 128 9.27 0.86 21.89
C LEU A 128 10.40 0.00 21.30
N LEU A 129 10.88 -1.00 22.06
CA LEU A 129 11.93 -1.91 21.61
C LEU A 129 11.43 -2.90 20.54
N ALA A 130 10.16 -3.30 20.67
CA ALA A 130 9.43 -4.06 19.66
C ALA A 130 9.48 -3.36 18.30
N ALA A 131 9.14 -2.07 18.28
CA ALA A 131 9.19 -1.23 17.08
C ALA A 131 10.56 -1.19 16.43
N THR A 132 11.65 -1.25 17.22
CA THR A 132 13.00 -1.15 16.63
C THR A 132 13.61 -2.47 16.22
N THR A 133 13.23 -3.57 16.88
CA THR A 133 13.85 -4.88 16.68
C THR A 133 13.09 -5.77 15.72
N GLY A 134 11.74 -5.73 15.72
CA GLY A 134 10.90 -6.60 14.91
C GLY A 134 11.06 -8.10 15.18
N ILE A 135 11.89 -8.50 16.16
CA ILE A 135 12.20 -9.90 16.49
C ILE A 135 11.68 -10.20 17.89
N VAL A 136 10.57 -10.92 17.95
CA VAL A 136 9.87 -11.25 19.20
C VAL A 136 10.78 -12.00 20.16
N GLY A 137 11.50 -13.02 19.69
CA GLY A 137 12.31 -13.88 20.57
C GLY A 137 13.44 -13.14 21.27
N ALA A 138 14.20 -12.32 20.54
CA ALA A 138 15.27 -11.49 21.11
C ALA A 138 14.73 -10.52 22.18
N THR A 139 13.60 -9.90 21.91
CA THR A 139 12.96 -8.94 22.82
C THR A 139 12.47 -9.61 24.10
N VAL A 140 11.77 -10.76 23.98
CA VAL A 140 11.27 -11.50 25.14
C VAL A 140 12.41 -11.99 26.03
N ILE A 141 13.50 -12.49 25.43
CA ILE A 141 14.69 -12.94 26.16
C ILE A 141 15.34 -11.76 26.89
N ALA A 142 15.56 -10.63 26.19
CA ALA A 142 16.17 -9.44 26.77
C ALA A 142 15.32 -8.88 27.92
N MET A 143 14.02 -8.66 27.69
CA MET A 143 13.10 -8.18 28.72
C MET A 143 12.93 -9.19 29.85
N GLY A 144 12.99 -10.49 29.58
CA GLY A 144 12.98 -11.54 30.58
C GLY A 144 14.21 -11.49 31.49
N LEU A 145 15.40 -11.25 30.95
CA LEU A 145 16.63 -11.15 31.74
C LEU A 145 16.69 -9.86 32.58
N ILE A 146 16.14 -8.75 32.08
CA ILE A 146 16.23 -7.44 32.73
C ILE A 146 15.01 -7.19 33.64
N SER A 147 13.80 -7.34 33.10
CA SER A 147 12.55 -6.90 33.74
C SER A 147 11.99 -7.92 34.73
N LEU A 148 12.08 -9.23 34.43
CA LEU A 148 11.49 -10.26 35.29
C LEU A 148 12.11 -10.25 36.70
N PRO A 149 13.45 -10.21 36.88
CA PRO A 149 14.03 -10.12 38.21
C PRO A 149 13.64 -8.83 38.94
N ALA A 150 13.55 -7.71 38.23
CA ALA A 150 13.14 -6.43 38.81
C ALA A 150 11.68 -6.45 39.32
N MET A 151 10.76 -7.06 38.56
CA MET A 151 9.36 -7.24 38.97
C MET A 151 9.24 -8.17 40.19
N LEU A 152 9.96 -9.30 40.18
CA LEU A 152 9.94 -10.25 41.29
C LEU A 152 10.51 -9.67 42.58
N ARG A 153 11.59 -8.87 42.50
CA ARG A 153 12.15 -8.16 43.68
C ARG A 153 11.17 -7.17 44.30
N ASN A 154 10.27 -6.61 43.51
CA ASN A 154 9.22 -5.70 43.96
C ASN A 154 7.89 -6.44 44.25
N ASN A 155 7.93 -7.74 44.54
CA ASN A 155 6.76 -8.54 44.92
C ASN A 155 5.61 -8.56 43.89
N TYR A 156 5.90 -8.38 42.59
CA TYR A 156 4.88 -8.61 41.56
C TYR A 156 4.49 -10.08 41.51
N SER A 157 3.22 -10.35 41.23
CA SER A 157 2.75 -11.72 41.02
C SER A 157 3.46 -12.34 39.80
N LYS A 158 3.98 -13.56 39.97
CA LYS A 158 4.74 -14.29 38.93
C LYS A 158 3.95 -14.39 37.62
N SER A 159 2.65 -14.66 37.71
CA SER A 159 1.78 -14.75 36.53
C SER A 159 1.63 -13.43 35.80
N LEU A 160 1.37 -12.32 36.50
CA LEU A 160 1.24 -11.03 35.84
C LEU A 160 2.58 -10.60 35.21
N ALA A 161 3.68 -10.72 35.94
CA ALA A 161 5.00 -10.35 35.44
C ALA A 161 5.39 -11.14 34.18
N CYS A 162 5.22 -12.46 34.18
CA CYS A 162 5.50 -13.29 33.01
C CYS A 162 4.55 -13.01 31.84
N GLY A 163 3.25 -12.85 32.11
CA GLY A 163 2.26 -12.50 31.08
C GLY A 163 2.59 -11.17 30.41
N THR A 164 2.90 -10.13 31.19
CA THR A 164 3.26 -8.80 30.70
C THR A 164 4.50 -8.84 29.81
N ILE A 165 5.55 -9.55 30.21
CA ILE A 165 6.80 -9.65 29.42
C ILE A 165 6.55 -10.41 28.11
N CYS A 166 5.87 -11.55 28.16
CA CYS A 166 5.56 -12.32 26.96
C CYS A 166 4.70 -11.53 25.98
N ALA A 167 3.62 -10.91 26.46
CA ALA A 167 2.71 -10.12 25.63
C ALA A 167 3.41 -8.90 25.04
N SER A 168 4.20 -8.18 25.86
CA SER A 168 4.94 -7.00 25.40
C SER A 168 5.97 -7.33 24.33
N GLY A 169 6.63 -8.49 24.39
CA GLY A 169 7.59 -8.89 23.37
C GLY A 169 6.95 -9.22 22.01
N THR A 170 5.68 -9.65 22.00
CA THR A 170 4.96 -9.92 20.74
C THR A 170 4.55 -8.64 20.01
N LEU A 171 4.52 -7.48 20.68
CA LEU A 171 4.14 -6.20 20.06
C LEU A 171 5.04 -5.82 18.87
N GLY A 172 6.26 -6.39 18.77
CA GLY A 172 7.17 -6.16 17.65
C GLY A 172 6.65 -6.64 16.30
N GLN A 173 5.59 -7.46 16.31
CA GLN A 173 4.94 -7.91 15.09
C GLN A 173 3.98 -6.88 14.49
N ILE A 174 3.42 -5.97 15.32
CA ILE A 174 2.39 -5.03 14.87
C ILE A 174 2.82 -3.57 14.98
N ILE A 175 3.70 -3.22 15.92
CA ILE A 175 4.15 -1.83 16.09
C ILE A 175 5.21 -1.50 15.03
N PRO A 176 4.99 -0.48 14.17
CA PRO A 176 5.95 -0.09 13.15
C PRO A 176 7.23 0.56 13.73
N PRO A 177 8.41 0.40 13.08
CA PRO A 177 8.66 -0.40 11.87
C PRO A 177 8.77 -1.92 12.17
N SER A 178 7.93 -2.74 11.53
CA SER A 178 7.89 -4.19 11.78
C SER A 178 8.32 -5.02 10.58
N ILE A 179 9.23 -5.98 10.82
CA ILE A 179 9.66 -6.95 9.79
C ILE A 179 8.49 -7.80 9.30
N VAL A 180 7.55 -8.14 10.21
CA VAL A 180 6.35 -8.92 9.87
C VAL A 180 5.50 -8.18 8.85
N LEU A 181 5.24 -6.90 9.10
CA LEU A 181 4.46 -6.05 8.21
C LEU A 181 5.16 -5.79 6.87
N ILE A 182 6.50 -5.66 6.85
CA ILE A 182 7.26 -5.54 5.60
C ILE A 182 7.04 -6.76 4.70
N ILE A 183 7.10 -7.97 5.27
CA ILE A 183 6.93 -9.21 4.52
C ILE A 183 5.47 -9.40 4.12
N LEU A 184 4.52 -9.11 5.01
CA LEU A 184 3.11 -9.15 4.67
C LEU A 184 2.77 -8.17 3.55
N ALA A 185 3.33 -6.95 3.53
CA ALA A 185 3.14 -6.01 2.44
C ALA A 185 3.49 -6.62 1.08
N ASP A 186 4.67 -7.23 0.99
CA ASP A 186 5.19 -7.83 -0.23
C ASP A 186 4.32 -9.00 -0.72
N GLN A 187 3.94 -9.89 0.19
CA GLN A 187 3.10 -11.05 -0.13
C GLN A 187 1.67 -10.63 -0.49
N LEU A 188 1.14 -9.59 0.17
CA LEU A 188 -0.19 -9.06 -0.10
C LEU A 188 -0.27 -8.21 -1.35
N SER A 189 0.80 -7.48 -1.71
CA SER A 189 0.87 -6.79 -3.00
C SER A 189 0.72 -7.80 -4.14
N SER A 190 1.51 -8.88 -4.10
CA SER A 190 1.42 -9.93 -5.12
C SER A 190 0.08 -10.68 -5.11
N ALA A 191 -0.52 -10.86 -3.93
CA ALA A 191 -1.84 -11.47 -3.82
C ALA A 191 -2.96 -10.56 -4.32
N ALA A 192 -2.88 -9.26 -4.07
CA ALA A 192 -3.82 -8.26 -4.56
C ALA A 192 -3.80 -8.17 -6.09
N ASP A 193 -2.63 -8.23 -6.72
CA ASP A 193 -2.51 -8.27 -8.18
C ASP A 193 -3.17 -9.52 -8.80
N GLN A 194 -3.00 -10.68 -8.14
CA GLN A 194 -3.66 -11.93 -8.54
C GLN A 194 -5.20 -11.84 -8.36
N ALA A 195 -5.65 -11.26 -7.26
CA ALA A 195 -7.06 -11.03 -6.98
C ALA A 195 -7.69 -10.04 -7.99
N ALA A 196 -7.01 -8.95 -8.30
CA ALA A 196 -7.40 -7.97 -9.33
C ALA A 196 -7.57 -8.63 -10.70
N THR A 197 -6.64 -9.50 -11.09
CA THR A 197 -6.74 -10.28 -12.33
C THR A 197 -7.95 -11.22 -12.31
N THR A 198 -8.20 -11.86 -11.17
CA THR A 198 -9.36 -12.76 -10.99
C THR A 198 -10.68 -11.99 -11.11
N ARG A 199 -10.80 -10.81 -10.46
CA ARG A 199 -11.99 -9.95 -10.58
C ARG A 199 -12.24 -9.49 -12.02
N LYS A 200 -11.19 -9.09 -12.76
CA LYS A 200 -11.34 -8.71 -14.17
C LYS A 200 -11.90 -9.85 -15.02
N ALA A 201 -11.49 -11.10 -14.74
CA ALA A 201 -12.02 -12.27 -15.41
C ALA A 201 -13.50 -12.52 -15.05
N GLU A 202 -13.85 -12.42 -13.76
CA GLU A 202 -15.24 -12.60 -13.28
C GLU A 202 -16.18 -11.53 -13.82
N TYR A 203 -15.75 -10.26 -13.82
CA TYR A 203 -16.54 -9.15 -14.37
C TYR A 203 -16.82 -9.34 -15.86
N LYS A 204 -15.79 -9.69 -16.64
CA LYS A 204 -15.94 -9.96 -18.08
C LYS A 204 -16.93 -11.09 -18.35
N GLU A 205 -16.90 -12.13 -17.53
CA GLU A 205 -17.81 -13.26 -17.65
C GLU A 205 -19.25 -12.88 -17.25
N ALA A 206 -19.39 -12.03 -16.24
CA ALA A 206 -20.67 -11.56 -15.72
C ALA A 206 -21.39 -10.63 -16.70
N THR A 207 -20.71 -9.60 -17.21
CA THR A 207 -21.30 -8.50 -17.99
C THR A 207 -21.07 -8.63 -19.50
N GLY A 208 -20.10 -9.45 -19.92
CA GLY A 208 -19.64 -9.53 -21.30
C GLY A 208 -18.67 -8.41 -21.71
N GLU A 209 -18.37 -7.46 -20.82
CA GLU A 209 -17.48 -6.34 -21.10
C GLU A 209 -16.00 -6.69 -20.85
N PHE A 210 -15.11 -6.31 -21.78
CA PHE A 210 -13.67 -6.65 -21.67
C PHE A 210 -12.90 -5.81 -20.66
N SER A 211 -13.41 -4.63 -20.29
CA SER A 211 -12.75 -3.68 -19.40
C SER A 211 -13.61 -3.48 -18.15
N MET A 212 -13.06 -3.86 -16.99
CA MET A 212 -13.69 -3.58 -15.70
C MET A 212 -13.41 -2.13 -15.27
N PRO A 213 -14.40 -1.39 -14.74
CA PRO A 213 -14.17 -0.10 -14.10
C PRO A 213 -13.08 -0.17 -13.02
N GLY A 214 -12.27 0.89 -12.91
CA GLY A 214 -11.17 0.96 -11.94
C GLY A 214 -11.62 0.93 -10.47
N ASP A 215 -12.89 1.21 -10.22
CA ASP A 215 -13.52 1.30 -8.89
C ASP A 215 -13.75 -0.08 -8.26
N PHE A 216 -13.83 -1.12 -9.09
CA PHE A 216 -14.02 -2.51 -8.66
C PHE A 216 -12.69 -3.27 -8.45
N ASP A 217 -11.57 -2.61 -8.74
CA ASP A 217 -10.25 -3.21 -8.69
C ASP A 217 -9.69 -3.29 -7.26
N VAL A 218 -8.74 -4.20 -7.02
CA VAL A 218 -8.16 -4.43 -5.69
C VAL A 218 -7.00 -3.46 -5.46
N VAL A 219 -7.00 -2.77 -4.31
CA VAL A 219 -5.90 -1.88 -3.93
C VAL A 219 -4.71 -2.73 -3.44
N THR A 220 -3.55 -2.52 -4.06
CA THR A 220 -2.28 -3.15 -3.63
C THR A 220 -1.81 -2.55 -2.31
N ALA A 221 -1.12 -3.34 -1.49
CA ALA A 221 -0.58 -2.88 -0.22
C ALA A 221 0.92 -2.58 -0.36
N SER A 222 1.36 -1.38 0.03
CA SER A 222 2.78 -1.09 0.24
C SER A 222 3.19 -1.32 1.71
N ALA A 223 4.50 -1.40 1.95
CA ALA A 223 5.03 -1.51 3.31
C ALA A 223 4.77 -0.25 4.15
N GLY A 224 4.74 0.93 3.52
CA GLY A 224 4.32 2.18 4.18
C GLY A 224 2.86 2.13 4.62
N ASP A 225 1.97 1.65 3.76
CA ASP A 225 0.54 1.52 4.06
C ASP A 225 0.28 0.51 5.19
N MET A 226 1.00 -0.61 5.18
CA MET A 226 1.00 -1.57 6.29
C MET A 226 1.39 -0.91 7.62
N PHE A 227 2.44 -0.08 7.63
CA PHE A 227 2.86 0.61 8.84
C PHE A 227 1.82 1.62 9.33
N MET A 228 1.27 2.41 8.43
CA MET A 228 0.20 3.37 8.77
C MET A 228 -1.05 2.66 9.28
N GLY A 229 -1.47 1.58 8.61
CA GLY A 229 -2.66 0.83 8.99
C GLY A 229 -2.51 0.04 10.29
N ALA A 230 -1.31 -0.43 10.62
CA ALA A 230 -1.05 -1.14 11.86
C ALA A 230 -0.84 -0.22 13.07
N PHE A 231 -0.50 1.06 12.85
CA PHE A 231 -0.16 1.99 13.93
C PHE A 231 -1.29 2.17 14.95
N VAL A 232 -2.51 2.47 14.48
CA VAL A 232 -3.67 2.71 15.37
C VAL A 232 -4.07 1.43 16.12
N PRO A 233 -4.28 0.26 15.47
CA PRO A 233 -4.53 -0.99 16.18
C PRO A 233 -3.43 -1.39 17.16
N GLY A 234 -2.15 -1.16 16.80
CA GLY A 234 -1.01 -1.40 17.67
C GLY A 234 -1.06 -0.54 18.94
N MET A 235 -1.35 0.75 18.80
CA MET A 235 -1.52 1.66 19.93
C MET A 235 -2.73 1.32 20.80
N ILE A 236 -3.84 0.88 20.19
CA ILE A 236 -5.02 0.37 20.91
C ILE A 236 -4.61 -0.84 21.77
N LEU A 237 -3.85 -1.78 21.20
CA LEU A 237 -3.40 -2.97 21.93
C LEU A 237 -2.46 -2.63 23.10
N VAL A 238 -1.51 -1.70 22.90
CA VAL A 238 -0.67 -1.16 23.97
C VAL A 238 -1.52 -0.52 25.07
N GLY A 239 -2.51 0.29 24.69
CA GLY A 239 -3.45 0.92 25.62
C GLY A 239 -4.26 -0.10 26.42
N LEU A 240 -4.79 -1.13 25.75
CA LEU A 240 -5.53 -2.23 26.40
C LEU A 240 -4.65 -2.98 27.41
N TYR A 241 -3.39 -3.23 27.10
CA TYR A 241 -2.45 -3.89 28.02
C TYR A 241 -2.16 -3.03 29.25
N MET A 242 -1.89 -1.74 29.06
CA MET A 242 -1.65 -0.81 30.16
C MET A 242 -2.89 -0.65 31.04
N LEU A 243 -4.07 -0.49 30.41
CA LEU A 243 -5.34 -0.39 31.11
C LEU A 243 -5.63 -1.64 31.92
N TYR A 244 -5.40 -2.84 31.36
CA TYR A 244 -5.57 -4.09 32.08
C TYR A 244 -4.64 -4.19 33.29
N ILE A 245 -3.36 -3.82 33.15
CA ILE A 245 -2.40 -3.84 34.27
C ILE A 245 -2.85 -2.86 35.37
N LEU A 246 -3.24 -1.64 34.99
CA LEU A 246 -3.72 -0.62 35.92
C LEU A 246 -4.99 -1.09 36.64
N VAL A 247 -6.01 -1.55 35.91
CA VAL A 247 -7.26 -2.05 36.50
C VAL A 247 -7.01 -3.26 37.40
N SER A 248 -6.16 -4.20 36.97
CA SER A 248 -5.78 -5.35 37.80
C SER A 248 -5.04 -4.92 39.08
N ALA A 249 -4.19 -3.89 39.01
CA ALA A 249 -3.48 -3.36 40.17
C ALA A 249 -4.41 -2.60 41.13
N LEU A 250 -5.42 -1.89 40.61
CA LEU A 250 -6.43 -1.20 41.42
C LEU A 250 -7.36 -2.18 42.14
N ILE A 251 -7.80 -3.26 41.47
CA ILE A 251 -8.68 -4.28 42.06
C ILE A 251 -7.91 -5.18 43.04
N LYS A 252 -6.66 -5.55 42.70
CA LYS A 252 -5.80 -6.40 43.54
C LYS A 252 -4.41 -5.77 43.69
N PRO A 253 -4.24 -4.79 44.62
CA PRO A 253 -2.96 -4.12 44.84
C PRO A 253 -1.80 -5.07 45.19
N ALA A 254 -2.10 -6.20 45.83
CA ALA A 254 -1.12 -7.22 46.18
C ALA A 254 -0.45 -7.88 44.95
N ASN A 255 -1.08 -7.87 43.78
CA ASN A 255 -0.54 -8.51 42.58
C ASN A 255 0.51 -7.65 41.85
N ALA A 256 0.48 -6.33 42.08
CA ALA A 256 1.29 -5.34 41.36
C ALA A 256 1.48 -4.08 42.23
N PRO A 257 2.25 -4.18 43.34
CA PRO A 257 2.41 -3.07 44.26
C PRO A 257 3.16 -1.89 43.59
N PRO A 258 2.91 -0.65 44.04
CA PRO A 258 3.68 0.51 43.62
C PRO A 258 5.14 0.39 44.11
N VAL A 259 6.07 0.84 43.27
CA VAL A 259 7.50 0.86 43.57
C VAL A 259 7.89 2.29 43.92
N PRO A 260 8.13 2.62 45.21
CA PRO A 260 8.47 3.97 45.60
C PRO A 260 9.82 4.39 45.01
N PHE A 261 9.86 5.56 44.37
CA PHE A 261 11.11 6.17 43.94
C PHE A 261 11.75 6.89 45.14
N GLU A 262 12.96 6.47 45.52
CA GLU A 262 13.68 7.04 46.69
C GLU A 262 14.15 8.49 46.48
N GLY A 263 14.11 9.01 45.24
CA GLY A 263 14.50 10.37 44.90
C GLY A 263 13.34 11.37 44.86
N LYS A 264 13.65 12.66 44.65
CA LYS A 264 12.64 13.71 44.39
C LYS A 264 12.35 13.84 42.89
N TYR A 265 11.09 14.13 42.55
CA TYR A 265 10.65 14.49 41.20
C TYR A 265 11.10 15.92 40.82
N ASP A 266 12.42 16.14 40.79
CA ASP A 266 13.03 17.44 40.47
C ASP A 266 13.25 17.62 38.96
N HIS A 267 13.58 18.84 38.52
CA HIS A 267 13.95 19.12 37.12
C HIS A 267 15.07 18.21 36.60
N LYS A 268 16.02 17.79 37.46
CA LYS A 268 17.10 16.85 37.08
C LYS A 268 16.57 15.45 36.77
N PHE A 269 15.52 15.01 37.45
CA PHE A 269 14.85 13.74 37.18
C PHE A 269 14.15 13.79 35.83
N ILE A 270 13.36 14.84 35.59
CA ILE A 270 12.67 15.05 34.31
C ILE A 270 13.67 15.08 33.15
N LEU A 271 14.79 15.81 33.30
CA LEU A 271 15.83 15.87 32.28
C LEU A 271 16.45 14.49 32.00
N ARG A 272 16.69 13.67 33.04
CA ARG A 272 17.21 12.30 32.87
C ARG A 272 16.22 11.41 32.11
N VAL A 273 14.94 11.47 32.48
CA VAL A 273 13.87 10.72 31.80
C VAL A 273 13.75 11.14 30.34
N LEU A 274 13.75 12.46 30.06
CA LEU A 274 13.73 12.98 28.70
C LEU A 274 14.96 12.56 27.89
N LEU A 275 16.17 12.66 28.46
CA LEU A 275 17.40 12.24 27.78
C LEU A 275 17.46 10.72 27.50
N ALA A 276 16.76 9.90 28.28
CA ALA A 276 16.65 8.46 28.02
C ALA A 276 15.58 8.14 26.97
N LEU A 277 14.45 8.86 26.98
CA LEU A 277 13.27 8.56 26.17
C LEU A 277 13.28 9.22 24.79
N VAL A 278 13.69 10.49 24.71
CA VAL A 278 13.60 11.29 23.48
C VAL A 278 14.45 10.71 22.36
N PRO A 279 15.74 10.32 22.54
CA PRO A 279 16.55 9.89 21.40
C PRO A 279 16.01 8.65 20.66
N PRO A 280 15.61 7.55 21.34
CA PRO A 280 15.00 6.40 20.66
C PRO A 280 13.66 6.73 19.98
N LEU A 281 12.80 7.52 20.65
CA LEU A 281 11.55 7.98 20.04
C LEU A 281 11.80 8.84 18.81
N THR A 282 12.73 9.79 18.89
CA THR A 282 13.10 10.66 17.77
C THR A 282 13.60 9.83 16.60
N LEU A 283 14.41 8.78 16.82
CA LEU A 283 14.81 7.88 15.74
C LEU A 283 13.60 7.19 15.10
N ILE A 284 12.70 6.63 15.91
CA ILE A 284 11.51 5.94 15.41
C ILE A 284 10.62 6.91 14.63
N PHE A 285 10.38 8.12 15.13
CA PHE A 285 9.58 9.13 14.43
C PHE A 285 10.27 9.67 13.18
N ILE A 286 11.60 9.77 13.14
CA ILE A 286 12.32 10.14 11.91
C ILE A 286 12.15 9.04 10.86
N VAL A 287 12.32 7.78 11.24
CA VAL A 287 12.23 6.63 10.34
C VAL A 287 10.79 6.39 9.88
N LEU A 288 9.83 6.37 10.81
CA LEU A 288 8.43 6.18 10.49
C LEU A 288 7.87 7.41 9.77
N GLY A 289 8.21 8.62 10.22
CA GLY A 289 7.79 9.88 9.61
C GLY A 289 8.31 10.04 8.19
N SER A 290 9.55 9.63 7.88
CA SER A 290 10.05 9.67 6.50
C SER A 290 9.33 8.69 5.57
N ILE A 291 8.87 7.55 6.09
CA ILE A 291 8.02 6.60 5.34
C ILE A 291 6.61 7.17 5.14
N ILE A 292 5.98 7.66 6.21
CA ILE A 292 4.59 8.15 6.19
C ILE A 292 4.46 9.40 5.31
N LEU A 293 5.43 10.32 5.37
CA LEU A 293 5.44 11.54 4.57
C LEU A 293 5.93 11.29 3.13
N GLY A 294 6.30 10.05 2.77
CA GLY A 294 6.82 9.72 1.44
C GLY A 294 8.20 10.30 1.13
N VAL A 295 8.90 10.86 2.13
CA VAL A 295 10.25 11.45 1.97
C VAL A 295 11.28 10.37 1.67
N ALA A 296 11.11 9.17 2.23
CA ALA A 296 12.02 8.05 2.05
C ALA A 296 11.24 6.75 1.84
N THR A 297 11.71 5.93 0.90
CA THR A 297 11.24 4.55 0.76
C THR A 297 11.67 3.70 1.97
N VAL A 298 11.05 2.53 2.18
CA VAL A 298 11.28 1.70 3.38
C VAL A 298 12.75 1.26 3.54
N ASN A 299 13.46 1.00 2.44
CA ASN A 299 14.91 0.73 2.46
C ASN A 299 15.75 1.96 2.85
N GLN A 300 15.44 3.14 2.31
CA GLN A 300 16.10 4.40 2.65
C GLN A 300 15.86 4.77 4.12
N ALA A 301 14.62 4.63 4.60
CA ALA A 301 14.26 4.82 6.00
C ALA A 301 14.99 3.81 6.91
N GLY A 302 15.11 2.55 6.49
CA GLY A 302 15.93 1.55 7.17
C GLY A 302 17.41 1.96 7.30
N ALA A 303 17.99 2.59 6.26
CA ALA A 303 19.36 3.09 6.31
C ALA A 303 19.51 4.28 7.29
N ILE A 304 18.55 5.20 7.29
CA ILE A 304 18.48 6.29 8.28
C ILE A 304 18.41 5.71 9.71
N GLY A 305 17.58 4.68 9.90
CA GLY A 305 17.46 3.94 11.16
C GLY A 305 18.75 3.30 11.62
N ALA A 306 19.42 2.56 10.73
CA ALA A 306 20.69 1.88 11.00
C ALA A 306 21.80 2.86 11.39
N ILE A 307 21.94 3.96 10.65
CA ILE A 307 22.91 5.03 10.96
C ILE A 307 22.56 5.69 12.30
N GLY A 308 21.29 6.03 12.52
CA GLY A 308 20.85 6.65 13.77
C GLY A 308 21.07 5.77 15.00
N ALA A 309 20.80 4.46 14.91
CA ALA A 309 21.08 3.50 15.98
C ALA A 309 22.59 3.35 16.23
N MET A 310 23.40 3.35 15.19
CA MET A 310 24.86 3.32 15.32
C MET A 310 25.39 4.58 16.02
N MET A 311 24.86 5.75 15.65
CA MET A 311 25.17 7.02 16.31
C MET A 311 24.76 7.03 17.78
N MET A 312 23.58 6.49 18.09
CA MET A 312 23.12 6.38 19.48
C MET A 312 23.98 5.44 20.32
N GLY A 313 24.30 4.26 19.76
CA GLY A 313 25.22 3.33 20.41
C GLY A 313 26.58 3.98 20.65
N SER A 314 27.08 4.81 19.72
CA SER A 314 28.38 5.47 19.84
C SER A 314 28.52 6.39 21.07
N TYR A 315 27.52 7.23 21.36
CA TYR A 315 27.60 8.09 22.56
C TYR A 315 27.34 7.29 23.84
N ARG A 316 26.49 6.25 23.78
CA ARG A 316 26.16 5.42 24.94
C ARG A 316 27.35 4.58 25.41
N LEU A 317 28.10 4.00 24.47
CA LEU A 317 29.36 3.29 24.73
C LEU A 317 30.45 4.17 25.37
N MET A 318 30.31 5.50 25.32
CA MET A 318 31.23 6.48 25.89
C MET A 318 30.60 7.29 27.03
N GLU A 319 29.58 6.74 27.69
CA GLU A 319 28.90 7.39 28.81
C GLU A 319 29.89 7.93 29.86
N GLY A 320 29.66 9.16 30.33
CA GLY A 320 30.51 9.84 31.30
C GLY A 320 31.71 10.61 30.73
N LYS A 321 32.01 10.50 29.43
CA LYS A 321 33.08 11.28 28.77
C LYS A 321 32.53 12.51 28.04
N LYS A 322 33.25 13.64 28.10
CA LYS A 322 32.88 14.89 27.40
C LYS A 322 32.76 14.70 25.88
N SER A 323 33.50 13.75 25.29
CA SER A 323 33.49 13.48 23.85
C SER A 323 32.36 12.54 23.40
N ALA A 324 31.48 12.09 24.31
CA ALA A 324 30.40 11.15 23.99
C ALA A 324 29.51 11.67 22.84
N TYR A 325 29.02 12.90 22.96
CA TYR A 325 28.03 13.48 22.05
C TYR A 325 28.61 14.16 20.80
N TYR A 326 29.93 14.26 20.64
CA TYR A 326 30.52 14.99 19.50
C TYR A 326 30.12 14.45 18.12
N PRO A 327 30.13 13.12 17.84
CA PRO A 327 29.64 12.62 16.56
C PRO A 327 28.15 12.97 16.35
N ALA A 328 27.31 12.77 17.37
CA ALA A 328 25.90 13.12 17.31
C ALA A 328 25.66 14.59 16.98
N ALA A 329 26.36 15.50 17.67
CA ALA A 329 26.25 16.94 17.45
C ALA A 329 26.74 17.35 16.05
N LEU A 330 27.85 16.77 15.56
CA LEU A 330 28.37 17.05 14.22
C LEU A 330 27.42 16.60 13.12
N ALA A 331 26.79 15.43 13.25
CA ALA A 331 25.82 14.98 12.25
C ALA A 331 24.54 15.82 12.27
N ILE A 332 24.00 16.15 13.44
CA ILE A 332 22.83 17.03 13.55
C ILE A 332 23.15 18.40 12.94
N GLY A 333 24.33 18.97 13.24
CA GLY A 333 24.78 20.22 12.65
C GLY A 333 24.93 20.15 11.13
N ALA A 334 25.47 19.04 10.59
CA ALA A 334 25.60 18.82 9.16
C ALA A 334 24.24 18.66 8.46
N VAL A 335 23.31 17.89 9.03
CA VAL A 335 21.95 17.73 8.53
C VAL A 335 21.21 19.06 8.55
N PHE A 336 21.29 19.81 9.64
CA PHE A 336 20.70 21.14 9.75
C PHE A 336 21.27 22.09 8.69
N ALA A 337 22.60 22.11 8.51
CA ALA A 337 23.24 22.88 7.45
C ALA A 337 22.72 22.47 6.06
N MET A 338 22.60 21.16 5.76
CA MET A 338 22.04 20.70 4.49
C MET A 338 20.59 21.14 4.28
N VAL A 339 19.74 21.06 5.30
CA VAL A 339 18.34 21.52 5.22
C VAL A 339 18.29 23.03 4.95
N VAL A 340 19.10 23.83 5.66
CA VAL A 340 19.19 25.27 5.41
C VAL A 340 19.66 25.56 3.99
N LEU A 341 20.66 24.83 3.50
CA LEU A 341 21.18 25.01 2.13
C LEU A 341 20.16 24.62 1.06
N LEU A 342 19.39 23.56 1.27
CA LEU A 342 18.30 23.16 0.36
C LEU A 342 17.18 24.20 0.26
N ASN A 343 16.98 25.01 1.31
CA ASN A 343 15.98 26.09 1.31
C ASN A 343 16.53 27.41 0.73
N LEU A 344 17.86 27.58 0.70
CA LEU A 344 18.50 28.83 0.26
C LEU A 344 19.08 28.74 -1.16
N PHE A 345 19.42 27.53 -1.63
CA PHE A 345 20.11 27.30 -2.90
C PHE A 345 19.48 26.15 -3.68
N GLU A 346 19.46 26.26 -5.01
CA GLU A 346 19.14 25.14 -5.90
C GLU A 346 20.36 24.23 -6.05
N LEU A 347 20.43 23.18 -5.22
CA LEU A 347 21.56 22.24 -5.18
C LEU A 347 21.50 21.23 -6.34
N ASN A 348 21.66 21.69 -7.58
CA ASN A 348 21.70 20.84 -8.77
C ASN A 348 23.09 20.89 -9.44
N ILE A 349 23.87 19.82 -9.26
CA ILE A 349 25.22 19.69 -9.82
C ILE A 349 25.23 19.80 -11.36
N LYS A 350 24.15 19.40 -12.04
CA LYS A 350 24.05 19.46 -13.50
C LYS A 350 23.58 20.82 -14.03
N ASN A 351 23.03 21.68 -13.17
CA ASN A 351 22.45 22.97 -13.56
C ASN A 351 23.17 24.15 -12.90
N ILE A 352 24.51 24.14 -12.91
CA ILE A 352 25.30 25.25 -12.36
C ILE A 352 25.37 26.36 -13.40
N GLN A 353 24.66 27.46 -13.16
CA GLN A 353 24.61 28.59 -14.09
C GLN A 353 25.38 29.81 -13.57
N THR A 354 25.43 30.01 -12.25
CA THR A 354 26.08 31.16 -11.62
C THR A 354 27.16 30.76 -10.61
N GLY A 355 28.05 31.72 -10.28
CA GLY A 355 29.04 31.54 -9.21
C GLY A 355 28.42 31.41 -7.82
N TYR A 356 27.16 31.87 -7.66
CA TYR A 356 26.39 31.73 -6.42
C TYR A 356 25.92 30.28 -6.22
N ASP A 357 25.48 29.61 -7.29
CA ASP A 357 25.08 28.19 -7.26
C ASP A 357 26.27 27.29 -6.92
N ALA A 358 27.44 27.59 -7.51
CA ALA A 358 28.68 26.89 -7.21
C ALA A 358 29.09 27.01 -5.73
N PHE A 359 28.86 28.18 -5.12
CA PHE A 359 29.10 28.39 -3.69
C PHE A 359 28.15 27.56 -2.82
N GLY A 360 26.85 27.56 -3.14
CA GLY A 360 25.85 26.73 -2.45
C GLY A 360 26.20 25.24 -2.48
N ILE A 361 26.59 24.72 -3.65
CA ILE A 361 27.01 23.33 -3.83
C ILE A 361 28.30 23.02 -3.06
N ALA A 362 29.29 23.92 -3.05
CA ALA A 362 30.52 23.73 -2.28
C ALA A 362 30.24 23.64 -0.77
N LEU A 363 29.35 24.48 -0.26
CA LEU A 363 28.96 24.46 1.15
C LEU A 363 28.17 23.19 1.50
N ALA A 364 27.32 22.72 0.58
CA ALA A 364 26.61 21.46 0.72
C ALA A 364 27.57 20.25 0.71
N ALA A 365 28.60 20.28 -0.15
CA ALA A 365 29.63 19.24 -0.17
C ALA A 365 30.43 19.19 1.14
N ILE A 366 30.73 20.35 1.74
CA ILE A 366 31.37 20.41 3.07
C ILE A 366 30.45 19.81 4.13
N ALA A 367 29.17 20.20 4.14
CA ALA A 367 28.20 19.65 5.10
C ALA A 367 28.08 18.12 4.95
N ALA A 368 28.03 17.60 3.72
CA ALA A 368 28.02 16.16 3.45
C ALA A 368 29.30 15.47 3.93
N LEU A 369 30.48 16.09 3.73
CA LEU A 369 31.75 15.56 4.23
C LEU A 369 31.76 15.50 5.77
N VAL A 370 31.27 16.55 6.45
CA VAL A 370 31.15 16.57 7.91
C VAL A 370 30.23 15.45 8.41
N LEU A 371 29.11 15.21 7.71
CA LEU A 371 28.22 14.10 8.02
C LEU A 371 28.94 12.74 7.87
N LEU A 372 29.67 12.52 6.77
CA LEU A 372 30.42 11.29 6.56
C LEU A 372 31.52 11.06 7.60
N VAL A 373 32.26 12.11 7.97
CA VAL A 373 33.28 12.05 9.04
C VAL A 373 32.62 11.71 10.37
N SER A 374 31.46 12.29 10.67
CA SER A 374 30.72 11.98 11.89
C SER A 374 30.27 10.51 11.93
N ILE A 375 29.67 10.01 10.86
CA ILE A 375 29.26 8.60 10.74
C ILE A 375 30.48 7.70 10.88
N GLY A 376 31.57 7.98 10.15
CA GLY A 376 32.82 7.22 10.25
C GLY A 376 33.41 7.19 11.66
N TRP A 377 33.34 8.31 12.39
CA TRP A 377 33.76 8.36 13.78
C TRP A 377 32.85 7.52 14.69
N ALA A 378 31.54 7.56 14.47
CA ALA A 378 30.58 6.75 15.20
C ALA A 378 30.82 5.24 14.97
N THR A 379 31.00 4.84 13.71
CA THR A 379 31.33 3.47 13.29
C THR A 379 32.63 3.00 13.93
N TRP A 380 33.68 3.83 13.89
CA TRP A 380 34.98 3.47 14.46
C TRP A 380 34.90 3.25 15.98
N ARG A 381 34.12 4.05 16.70
CA ARG A 381 33.87 3.86 18.14
C ARG A 381 33.12 2.56 18.40
N ALA A 382 32.04 2.30 17.67
CA ALA A 382 31.25 1.07 17.81
C ALA A 382 32.06 -0.19 17.46
N PHE A 383 33.02 -0.09 16.55
CA PHE A 383 33.94 -1.16 16.20
C PHE A 383 35.00 -1.40 17.29
N LYS A 384 35.61 -0.33 17.81
CA LYS A 384 36.73 -0.44 18.76
C LYS A 384 36.30 -0.73 20.20
N ILE A 385 35.10 -0.30 20.60
CA ILE A 385 34.59 -0.44 21.97
C ILE A 385 33.75 -1.71 22.08
N ASP A 386 34.18 -2.62 22.96
CA ASP A 386 33.51 -3.90 23.29
C ASP A 386 33.19 -4.81 22.08
N ASP A 387 33.89 -4.62 20.96
CA ASP A 387 33.65 -5.31 19.68
C ASP A 387 32.16 -5.26 19.25
N THR A 388 31.48 -4.18 19.64
CA THR A 388 30.02 -4.07 19.55
C THR A 388 29.55 -4.21 18.11
N LEU A 389 30.17 -3.48 17.18
CA LEU A 389 29.78 -3.50 15.76
C LEU A 389 29.95 -4.88 15.13
N ARG A 390 31.02 -5.62 15.45
CA ARG A 390 31.24 -6.96 14.90
C ARG A 390 30.20 -7.94 15.43
N GLY A 391 29.85 -7.84 16.71
CA GLY A 391 28.76 -8.60 17.31
C GLY A 391 27.42 -8.31 16.63
N VAL A 392 27.08 -7.03 16.45
CA VAL A 392 25.85 -6.59 15.78
C VAL A 392 25.81 -7.09 14.33
N MET A 393 26.90 -6.95 13.57
CA MET A 393 26.99 -7.42 12.18
C MET A 393 26.82 -8.94 12.08
N MET A 394 27.42 -9.70 12.99
CA MET A 394 27.32 -11.17 13.02
C MET A 394 25.89 -11.62 13.35
N ASP A 395 25.25 -11.02 14.35
CA ASP A 395 23.88 -11.37 14.73
C ASP A 395 22.88 -10.94 13.64
N THR A 396 23.13 -9.79 12.99
CA THR A 396 22.37 -9.32 11.83
C THR A 396 22.49 -10.29 10.67
N ALA A 397 23.70 -10.71 10.31
CA ALA A 397 23.95 -11.64 9.21
C ALA A 397 23.27 -13.00 9.48
N LYS A 398 23.40 -13.55 10.69
CA LYS A 398 22.74 -14.81 11.06
C LYS A 398 21.23 -14.74 10.93
N THR A 399 20.62 -13.69 11.50
CA THR A 399 19.16 -13.52 11.49
C THR A 399 18.67 -13.30 10.06
N THR A 400 19.36 -12.45 9.31
CA THR A 400 19.05 -12.18 7.90
C THR A 400 19.16 -13.44 7.03
N SER A 401 20.26 -14.21 7.15
CA SER A 401 20.42 -15.48 6.43
C SER A 401 19.32 -16.48 6.76
N MET A 402 18.89 -16.58 8.02
CA MET A 402 17.76 -17.43 8.40
C MET A 402 16.47 -16.99 7.68
N VAL A 403 16.13 -15.69 7.69
CA VAL A 403 14.94 -15.17 6.99
C VAL A 403 14.98 -15.48 5.49
N PHE A 404 16.11 -15.22 4.82
CA PHE A 404 16.23 -15.46 3.37
C PHE A 404 16.18 -16.94 2.98
N ILE A 405 16.74 -17.85 3.78
CA ILE A 405 16.63 -19.29 3.50
C ILE A 405 15.18 -19.76 3.68
N ILE A 406 14.44 -19.22 4.67
CA ILE A 406 13.02 -19.52 4.84
C ILE A 406 12.20 -19.02 3.64
N LEU A 407 12.45 -17.80 3.16
CA LEU A 407 11.79 -17.24 1.97
C LEU A 407 12.01 -18.13 0.73
N LEU A 408 13.25 -18.59 0.51
CA LEU A 408 13.58 -19.56 -0.54
C LEU A 408 12.82 -20.88 -0.36
N GLY A 409 12.84 -21.43 0.85
CA GLY A 409 12.18 -22.67 1.19
C GLY A 409 10.67 -22.64 0.94
N ALA A 410 10.04 -21.54 1.32
CA ALA A 410 8.62 -21.32 1.12
C ALA A 410 8.27 -21.17 -0.38
N ALA A 411 9.07 -20.47 -1.18
CA ALA A 411 8.85 -20.39 -2.63
C ALA A 411 8.89 -21.78 -3.31
N MET A 412 9.81 -22.66 -2.88
CA MET A 412 9.87 -24.05 -3.34
C MET A 412 8.65 -24.86 -2.89
N LEU A 413 8.23 -24.70 -1.62
CA LEU A 413 7.05 -25.35 -1.09
C LEU A 413 5.78 -24.92 -1.83
N THR A 414 5.57 -23.62 -2.04
CA THR A 414 4.42 -23.08 -2.78
C THR A 414 4.41 -23.59 -4.22
N SER A 415 5.58 -23.71 -4.85
CA SER A 415 5.71 -24.29 -6.19
C SER A 415 5.33 -25.77 -6.20
N ALA A 416 5.80 -26.57 -5.24
CA ALA A 416 5.42 -27.98 -5.10
C ALA A 416 3.92 -28.15 -4.80
N PHE A 417 3.39 -27.34 -3.89
CA PHE A 417 1.98 -27.32 -3.52
C PHE A 417 1.08 -27.00 -4.72
N ARG A 418 1.47 -26.01 -5.55
CA ARG A 418 0.81 -25.71 -6.83
C ARG A 418 0.93 -26.85 -7.84
N GLY A 419 2.11 -27.46 -7.98
CA GLY A 419 2.32 -28.57 -8.91
C GLY A 419 1.46 -29.80 -8.62
N PHE A 420 1.11 -30.04 -7.35
CA PHE A 420 0.19 -31.10 -6.94
C PHE A 420 -1.29 -30.66 -6.85
N GLY A 421 -1.63 -29.44 -7.28
CA GLY A 421 -3.01 -28.93 -7.28
C GLY A 421 -3.54 -28.46 -5.93
N GLY A 422 -2.68 -28.21 -4.95
CA GLY A 422 -3.08 -27.81 -3.61
C GLY A 422 -3.84 -26.46 -3.55
N GLU A 423 -3.50 -25.51 -4.43
CA GLU A 423 -4.16 -24.19 -4.46
C GLU A 423 -5.63 -24.30 -4.88
N GLU A 424 -5.93 -25.08 -5.92
CA GLU A 424 -7.31 -25.29 -6.38
C GLU A 424 -8.13 -26.05 -5.33
N LEU A 425 -7.52 -27.00 -4.61
CA LEU A 425 -8.17 -27.71 -3.50
C LEU A 425 -8.59 -26.75 -2.38
N VAL A 426 -7.67 -25.87 -1.95
CA VAL A 426 -7.95 -24.89 -0.88
C VAL A 426 -9.03 -23.91 -1.35
N LYS A 427 -8.92 -23.42 -2.59
CA LYS A 427 -9.92 -22.55 -3.21
C LYS A 427 -11.29 -23.20 -3.28
N GLU A 428 -11.39 -24.43 -3.76
CA GLU A 428 -12.66 -25.14 -3.85
C GLU A 428 -13.29 -25.34 -2.48
N HIS A 429 -12.49 -25.72 -1.48
CA HIS A 429 -12.98 -25.91 -0.11
C HIS A 429 -13.48 -24.60 0.49
N LEU A 430 -12.69 -23.52 0.44
CA LEU A 430 -13.08 -22.21 0.98
C LEU A 430 -14.32 -21.65 0.27
N THR A 431 -14.39 -21.75 -1.06
CA THR A 431 -15.53 -21.24 -1.84
C THR A 431 -16.79 -22.09 -1.71
N SER A 432 -16.67 -23.33 -1.22
CA SER A 432 -17.83 -24.21 -0.94
C SER A 432 -18.51 -23.92 0.40
N LEU A 433 -17.86 -23.18 1.30
CA LEU A 433 -18.39 -22.92 2.63
C LEU A 433 -19.63 -22.01 2.58
N PRO A 434 -20.71 -22.34 3.30
CA PRO A 434 -21.87 -21.47 3.41
C PRO A 434 -21.51 -20.22 4.24
N GLY A 435 -21.97 -19.04 3.81
CA GLY A 435 -21.82 -17.80 4.58
C GLY A 435 -20.80 -16.78 4.04
N GLY A 436 -20.41 -16.91 2.76
CA GLY A 436 -19.70 -15.87 1.99
C GLY A 436 -18.33 -15.48 2.56
N PHE A 437 -17.90 -14.25 2.24
CA PHE A 437 -16.60 -13.70 2.65
C PHE A 437 -16.31 -13.87 4.15
N TRP A 438 -17.24 -13.50 5.03
CA TRP A 438 -17.00 -13.52 6.48
C TRP A 438 -16.73 -14.93 7.02
N THR A 439 -17.40 -15.95 6.48
CA THR A 439 -17.14 -17.33 6.89
C THR A 439 -15.77 -17.79 6.42
N GLN A 440 -15.42 -17.49 5.15
CA GLN A 440 -14.10 -17.79 4.62
C GLN A 440 -13.00 -17.09 5.43
N PHE A 441 -13.20 -15.80 5.73
CA PHE A 441 -12.27 -15.00 6.53
C PHE A 441 -12.05 -15.59 7.93
N ILE A 442 -13.12 -15.92 8.66
CA ILE A 442 -13.02 -16.50 10.01
C ILE A 442 -12.31 -17.85 9.96
N VAL A 443 -12.62 -18.71 8.99
CA VAL A 443 -11.96 -20.01 8.83
C VAL A 443 -10.47 -19.83 8.53
N VAL A 444 -10.11 -18.93 7.62
CA VAL A 444 -8.70 -18.63 7.30
C VAL A 444 -7.97 -18.06 8.52
N MET A 445 -8.60 -17.15 9.28
CA MET A 445 -8.03 -16.64 10.52
C MET A 445 -7.83 -17.76 11.55
N ALA A 446 -8.78 -18.69 11.70
CA ALA A 446 -8.63 -19.83 12.60
C ALA A 446 -7.49 -20.75 12.15
N VAL A 447 -7.36 -21.04 10.86
CA VAL A 447 -6.26 -21.86 10.32
C VAL A 447 -4.91 -21.20 10.58
N ILE A 448 -4.78 -19.90 10.30
CA ILE A 448 -3.55 -19.13 10.58
C ILE A 448 -3.23 -19.15 12.08
N PHE A 449 -4.25 -19.00 12.93
CA PHE A 449 -4.10 -19.03 14.37
C PHE A 449 -3.56 -20.38 14.88
N PHE A 450 -4.11 -21.51 14.41
CA PHE A 450 -3.63 -22.83 14.81
C PHE A 450 -2.26 -23.15 14.21
N LEU A 451 -2.00 -22.71 12.98
CA LEU A 451 -0.74 -22.98 12.32
C LEU A 451 0.43 -22.25 12.99
N GLY A 452 0.19 -21.04 13.53
CA GLY A 452 1.20 -20.30 14.27
C GLY A 452 1.57 -20.89 15.63
N PHE A 453 0.97 -22.01 16.02
CA PHE A 453 1.48 -22.81 17.15
C PHE A 453 2.75 -23.56 16.75
N PHE A 454 2.89 -23.90 15.47
CA PHE A 454 3.98 -24.75 14.98
C PHE A 454 4.93 -23.97 14.07
N LEU A 455 4.41 -22.98 13.34
CA LEU A 455 5.15 -22.19 12.36
C LEU A 455 5.48 -20.80 12.88
N ASP A 456 6.64 -20.29 12.48
CA ASP A 456 7.01 -18.89 12.69
C ASP A 456 6.14 -17.97 11.80
N PHE A 457 6.00 -16.69 12.15
CA PHE A 457 5.23 -15.71 11.39
C PHE A 457 5.76 -15.59 9.96
N LEU A 458 7.09 -15.72 9.79
CA LEU A 458 7.75 -15.68 8.48
C LEU A 458 7.22 -16.79 7.58
N GLU A 459 7.02 -17.97 8.13
CA GLU A 459 6.58 -19.15 7.38
C GLU A 459 5.12 -19.00 6.99
N ILE A 460 4.28 -18.52 7.91
CA ILE A 460 2.87 -18.23 7.63
C ILE A 460 2.74 -17.16 6.55
N ALA A 461 3.49 -16.06 6.69
CA ALA A 461 3.42 -14.93 5.77
C ALA A 461 3.81 -15.35 4.34
N VAL A 462 4.75 -16.27 4.17
CA VAL A 462 5.27 -16.63 2.84
C VAL A 462 4.59 -17.89 2.26
N VAL A 463 4.13 -18.80 3.12
CA VAL A 463 3.46 -20.04 2.68
C VAL A 463 1.95 -19.86 2.60
N VAL A 464 1.32 -19.37 3.67
CA VAL A 464 -0.15 -19.37 3.77
C VAL A 464 -0.76 -18.16 3.08
N VAL A 465 -0.23 -16.96 3.33
CA VAL A 465 -0.84 -15.71 2.81
C VAL A 465 -0.96 -15.71 1.29
N PRO A 466 0.05 -16.11 0.49
CA PRO A 466 -0.10 -16.14 -0.98
C PRO A 466 -1.13 -17.13 -1.48
N ILE A 467 -1.50 -18.14 -0.68
CA ILE A 467 -2.53 -19.12 -1.02
C ILE A 467 -3.92 -18.56 -0.69
N VAL A 468 -4.10 -18.00 0.51
CA VAL A 468 -5.43 -17.60 1.00
C VAL A 468 -5.83 -16.17 0.62
N ALA A 469 -4.87 -15.25 0.53
CA ALA A 469 -5.15 -13.84 0.31
C ALA A 469 -5.74 -13.55 -1.08
N PRO A 470 -5.25 -14.14 -2.20
CA PRO A 470 -5.87 -13.90 -3.50
C PRO A 470 -7.33 -14.33 -3.55
N ILE A 471 -7.65 -15.44 -2.86
CA ILE A 471 -9.01 -15.99 -2.79
C ILE A 471 -9.94 -15.02 -2.04
N LEU A 472 -9.50 -14.52 -0.88
CA LEU A 472 -10.31 -13.60 -0.05
C LEU A 472 -10.42 -12.20 -0.66
N LEU A 473 -9.34 -11.68 -1.26
CA LEU A 473 -9.33 -10.36 -1.89
C LEU A 473 -10.10 -10.34 -3.21
N ALA A 474 -10.20 -11.49 -3.90
CA ALA A 474 -10.99 -11.58 -5.13
C ALA A 474 -12.49 -11.45 -4.86
N ASP A 475 -12.99 -11.92 -3.71
CA ASP A 475 -14.42 -11.89 -3.37
C ASP A 475 -14.97 -10.44 -3.31
N PRO A 476 -15.95 -10.07 -4.14
CA PRO A 476 -16.55 -8.73 -4.15
C PRO A 476 -17.47 -8.46 -2.95
N GLY A 477 -17.82 -9.48 -2.15
CA GLY A 477 -18.84 -9.37 -1.09
C GLY A 477 -18.51 -8.47 0.10
N ALA A 478 -17.23 -8.19 0.34
CA ALA A 478 -16.81 -7.24 1.36
C ALA A 478 -15.80 -6.20 0.85
N ASN A 479 -15.37 -6.29 -0.42
CA ASN A 479 -14.34 -5.46 -1.05
C ASN A 479 -13.27 -4.93 -0.07
N VAL A 480 -12.57 -5.84 0.61
CA VAL A 480 -11.62 -5.46 1.65
C VAL A 480 -10.29 -5.02 1.05
N THR A 481 -9.62 -4.08 1.72
CA THR A 481 -8.28 -3.66 1.33
C THR A 481 -7.26 -4.74 1.71
N ALA A 482 -6.22 -4.88 0.88
CA ALA A 482 -5.06 -5.70 1.24
C ALA A 482 -4.42 -5.21 2.55
N VAL A 483 -4.51 -3.91 2.83
CA VAL A 483 -4.00 -3.30 4.05
C VAL A 483 -4.69 -3.84 5.29
N TRP A 484 -6.03 -3.80 5.30
CA TRP A 484 -6.83 -4.31 6.40
C TRP A 484 -6.56 -5.80 6.65
N PHE A 485 -6.57 -6.61 5.59
CA PHE A 485 -6.32 -8.04 5.72
C PHE A 485 -4.93 -8.34 6.31
N GLY A 486 -3.90 -7.61 5.88
CA GLY A 486 -2.54 -7.77 6.41
C GLY A 486 -2.41 -7.44 7.89
N VAL A 487 -3.06 -6.36 8.35
CA VAL A 487 -3.08 -6.01 9.77
C VAL A 487 -3.81 -7.08 10.60
N MET A 488 -4.93 -7.61 10.09
CA MET A 488 -5.65 -8.70 10.74
C MET A 488 -4.80 -9.97 10.84
N VAL A 489 -4.11 -10.36 9.77
CA VAL A 489 -3.15 -11.48 9.78
C VAL A 489 -2.04 -11.23 10.79
N GLY A 490 -1.45 -10.03 10.82
CA GLY A 490 -0.38 -9.66 11.75
C GLY A 490 -0.81 -9.79 13.22
N MET A 491 -1.97 -9.22 13.58
CA MET A 491 -2.53 -9.32 14.94
C MET A 491 -2.89 -10.77 15.31
N ASN A 492 -3.38 -11.55 14.35
CA ASN A 492 -3.71 -12.95 14.58
C ASN A 492 -2.47 -13.82 14.82
N ILE A 493 -1.43 -13.66 14.00
CA ILE A 493 -0.14 -14.34 14.20
C ILE A 493 0.46 -13.96 15.55
N GLN A 494 0.37 -12.68 15.93
CA GLN A 494 0.81 -12.20 17.24
C GLN A 494 0.11 -12.92 18.40
N THR A 495 -1.19 -13.16 18.27
CA THR A 495 -1.99 -13.87 19.27
C THR A 495 -1.58 -15.34 19.35
N SER A 496 -1.36 -15.96 18.20
CA SER A 496 -0.88 -17.34 18.11
C SER A 496 0.46 -17.53 18.83
N PHE A 497 1.39 -16.59 18.68
CA PHE A 497 2.71 -16.61 19.31
C PHE A 497 2.69 -16.60 20.84
N LEU A 498 1.56 -16.17 21.43
CA LEU A 498 1.34 -16.11 22.86
C LEU A 498 0.53 -17.30 23.40
N THR A 499 -0.05 -18.15 22.54
CA THR A 499 -1.06 -19.15 22.93
C THR A 499 -0.44 -20.49 23.38
N PRO A 500 -0.73 -20.98 24.60
CA PRO A 500 -0.28 -22.31 25.05
C PRO A 500 -0.91 -23.46 24.23
N PRO A 501 -0.24 -24.63 24.13
CA PRO A 501 1.01 -25.00 24.79
C PRO A 501 2.27 -24.56 24.03
N PHE A 502 2.14 -24.11 22.78
CA PHE A 502 3.27 -23.93 21.87
C PHE A 502 3.78 -22.49 21.68
N GLY A 503 3.13 -21.48 22.27
CA GLY A 503 3.48 -20.07 22.07
C GLY A 503 4.98 -19.78 22.25
N PHE A 504 5.67 -19.45 21.15
CA PHE A 504 7.12 -19.24 21.11
C PHE A 504 7.60 -18.24 22.17
N SER A 505 6.85 -17.15 22.35
CA SER A 505 7.13 -16.14 23.37
C SER A 505 7.20 -16.74 24.79
N LEU A 506 6.30 -17.68 25.09
CA LEU A 506 6.26 -18.34 26.40
C LEU A 506 7.50 -19.21 26.64
N PHE A 507 7.98 -19.90 25.59
CA PHE A 507 9.18 -20.73 25.67
C PHE A 507 10.46 -19.89 25.75
N TYR A 508 10.53 -18.80 25.00
CA TYR A 508 11.64 -17.86 25.08
C TYR A 508 11.77 -17.29 26.49
N LEU A 509 10.65 -16.87 27.10
CA LEU A 509 10.68 -16.43 28.49
C LEU A 509 11.06 -17.58 29.44
N ARG A 510 10.52 -18.78 29.22
CA ARG A 510 10.85 -19.95 30.06
C ARG A 510 12.33 -20.29 30.04
N GLY A 511 13.01 -20.06 28.91
CA GLY A 511 14.45 -20.27 28.76
C GLY A 511 15.32 -19.38 29.65
N VAL A 512 14.82 -18.18 30.01
CA VAL A 512 15.53 -17.23 30.87
C VAL A 512 14.94 -17.08 32.28
N ALA A 513 13.71 -17.58 32.50
CA ALA A 513 13.02 -17.45 33.78
C ALA A 513 13.70 -18.28 34.88
N PRO A 514 13.78 -17.75 36.13
CA PRO A 514 14.35 -18.48 37.26
C PRO A 514 13.51 -19.70 37.61
N LYS A 515 14.12 -20.71 38.25
CA LYS A 515 13.47 -21.99 38.60
C LYS A 515 12.22 -21.83 39.47
N ASP A 516 12.09 -20.72 40.17
CA ASP A 516 10.96 -20.39 41.03
C ASP A 516 9.66 -20.09 40.25
N VAL A 517 9.76 -19.78 38.95
CA VAL A 517 8.62 -19.53 38.06
C VAL A 517 8.22 -20.82 37.37
N ARG A 518 7.00 -21.30 37.63
CA ARG A 518 6.47 -22.53 37.00
C ARG A 518 5.87 -22.21 35.62
N THR A 519 5.97 -23.13 34.67
CA THR A 519 5.38 -22.98 33.32
C THR A 519 3.88 -22.65 33.37
N LEU A 520 3.12 -23.30 34.26
CA LEU A 520 1.70 -23.00 34.49
C LEU A 520 1.45 -21.54 34.89
N GLN A 521 2.37 -20.89 35.60
CA GLN A 521 2.24 -19.48 35.97
C GLN A 521 2.43 -18.56 34.77
N ILE A 522 3.35 -18.92 33.86
CA ILE A 522 3.55 -18.22 32.58
C ILE A 522 2.28 -18.34 31.73
N TYR A 523 1.72 -19.54 31.60
CA TYR A 523 0.49 -19.79 30.82
C TYR A 523 -0.71 -19.05 31.39
N LYS A 524 -0.90 -19.11 32.72
CA LYS A 524 -1.98 -18.37 33.39
C LYS A 524 -1.85 -16.85 33.21
N GLY A 525 -0.62 -16.34 33.20
CA GLY A 525 -0.33 -14.94 32.92
C GLY A 525 -0.69 -14.54 31.49
N ALA A 526 -0.23 -15.31 30.52
CA ALA A 526 -0.45 -15.10 29.10
C ALA A 526 -1.93 -15.13 28.71
N ALA A 527 -2.74 -16.00 29.33
CA ALA A 527 -4.16 -16.15 29.04
C ALA A 527 -4.94 -14.82 29.06
N ALA A 528 -4.67 -13.93 30.03
CA ALA A 528 -5.35 -12.64 30.09
C ALA A 528 -5.00 -11.73 28.90
N PHE A 529 -3.73 -11.73 28.47
CA PHE A 529 -3.28 -10.93 27.34
C PHE A 529 -3.76 -11.51 26.00
N ILE A 530 -3.91 -12.83 25.88
CA ILE A 530 -4.53 -13.46 24.70
C ILE A 530 -5.97 -12.98 24.53
N VAL A 531 -6.76 -12.92 25.63
CA VAL A 531 -8.13 -12.40 25.57
C VAL A 531 -8.14 -10.93 25.13
N LEU A 532 -7.20 -10.12 25.61
CA LEU A 532 -7.06 -8.72 25.16
C LEU A 532 -6.64 -8.61 23.69
N GLN A 533 -5.78 -9.50 23.20
CA GLN A 533 -5.40 -9.56 21.78
C GLN A 533 -6.57 -9.95 20.89
N LEU A 534 -7.35 -10.97 21.28
CA LEU A 534 -8.57 -11.36 20.58
C LEU A 534 -9.61 -10.23 20.60
N ALA A 535 -9.73 -9.49 21.70
CA ALA A 535 -10.57 -8.30 21.77
C ALA A 535 -10.06 -7.20 20.83
N GLY A 536 -8.74 -6.94 20.81
CA GLY A 536 -8.13 -6.00 19.88
C GLY A 536 -8.34 -6.39 18.41
N LEU A 537 -8.19 -7.68 18.09
CA LEU A 537 -8.46 -8.24 16.77
C LEU A 537 -9.94 -8.06 16.38
N ALA A 538 -10.87 -8.33 17.29
CA ALA A 538 -12.29 -8.12 17.06
C ALA A 538 -12.62 -6.63 16.83
N ILE A 539 -12.00 -5.70 17.58
CA ILE A 539 -12.16 -4.26 17.38
C ILE A 539 -11.64 -3.83 16.00
N ALA A 540 -10.42 -4.23 15.63
CA ALA A 540 -9.85 -3.90 14.32
C ALA A 540 -10.65 -4.52 13.17
N GLY A 541 -11.20 -5.71 13.37
CA GLY A 541 -12.05 -6.40 12.40
C GLY A 541 -13.43 -5.75 12.23
N ALA A 542 -14.05 -5.30 13.32
CA ALA A 542 -15.37 -4.66 13.29
C ALA A 542 -15.32 -3.21 12.78
N PHE A 543 -14.18 -2.53 12.91
CA PHE A 543 -14.00 -1.13 12.50
C PHE A 543 -12.84 -1.01 11.50
N PRO A 544 -13.04 -1.34 10.20
CA PRO A 544 -12.02 -1.21 9.16
C PRO A 544 -11.42 0.19 9.05
N GLY A 545 -12.19 1.22 9.43
CA GLY A 545 -11.74 2.61 9.49
C GLY A 545 -10.49 2.80 10.37
N LEU A 546 -10.31 2.00 11.43
CA LEU A 546 -9.12 2.08 12.28
C LEU A 546 -7.83 1.73 11.53
N VAL A 547 -7.94 0.88 10.50
CA VAL A 547 -6.81 0.43 9.70
C VAL A 547 -6.66 1.26 8.42
N ASN A 548 -7.75 1.57 7.73
CA ASN A 548 -7.68 2.20 6.40
C ASN A 548 -7.63 3.74 6.44
N TYR A 549 -8.08 4.38 7.52
CA TYR A 549 -8.20 5.84 7.57
C TYR A 549 -6.84 6.54 7.40
N LEU A 550 -5.84 6.14 8.19
CA LEU A 550 -4.53 6.81 8.16
C LEU A 550 -3.81 6.62 6.82
N PRO A 551 -3.71 5.40 6.24
CA PRO A 551 -3.18 5.21 4.88
C PRO A 551 -3.90 6.03 3.82
N ASN A 552 -5.23 6.06 3.82
CA ASN A 552 -5.99 6.81 2.83
C ASN A 552 -5.76 8.32 2.97
N LYS A 553 -5.73 8.84 4.20
CA LYS A 553 -5.52 10.27 4.47
C LYS A 553 -4.16 10.75 3.99
N THR A 554 -3.09 10.01 4.29
CA THR A 554 -1.73 10.40 3.89
C THR A 554 -1.55 10.31 2.39
N HIS A 555 -2.11 9.28 1.76
CA HIS A 555 -2.07 9.11 0.31
C HIS A 555 -2.80 10.22 -0.46
N LEU A 556 -3.87 10.80 0.10
CA LEU A 556 -4.61 11.90 -0.54
C LEU A 556 -3.99 13.28 -0.32
N ILE A 557 -3.08 13.43 0.65
CA ILE A 557 -2.43 14.71 0.99
C ILE A 557 -0.99 14.79 0.46
N SER A 558 -0.41 13.67 0.01
CA SER A 558 0.96 13.63 -0.51
C SER A 558 1.13 14.45 -1.80
N GLU A 559 2.37 14.82 -2.13
CA GLU A 559 2.68 15.50 -3.40
C GLU A 559 2.41 14.62 -4.62
N THR A 560 2.39 13.30 -4.42
CA THR A 560 2.07 12.29 -5.42
C THR A 560 0.62 11.82 -5.34
N ALA A 561 -0.24 12.59 -4.66
CA ALA A 561 -1.64 12.23 -4.48
C ALA A 561 -2.33 12.00 -5.84
N PRO A 562 -3.23 11.02 -5.93
CA PRO A 562 -4.01 10.82 -7.14
C PRO A 562 -4.82 12.07 -7.45
N PRO A 563 -4.92 12.47 -8.73
CA PRO A 563 -5.72 13.64 -9.08
C PRO A 563 -7.18 13.40 -8.69
N PRO A 564 -7.94 14.45 -8.34
CA PRO A 564 -9.37 14.36 -8.03
C PRO A 564 -10.21 13.72 -9.14
N SER A 565 -9.72 13.62 -10.37
CA SER A 565 -10.35 12.92 -11.50
C SER A 565 -10.23 11.39 -11.46
N ASN A 566 -9.45 10.83 -10.53
CA ASN A 566 -9.27 9.39 -10.39
C ASN A 566 -10.63 8.69 -10.17
N PRO A 567 -11.00 7.67 -10.97
CA PRO A 567 -12.25 6.94 -10.83
C PRO A 567 -12.56 6.50 -9.40
N ARG A 568 -11.55 5.99 -8.68
CA ARG A 568 -11.72 5.39 -7.35
C ARG A 568 -12.15 6.40 -6.29
N LEU A 569 -11.91 7.69 -6.52
CA LEU A 569 -12.29 8.75 -5.61
C LEU A 569 -13.70 9.27 -5.89
N GLN A 570 -14.25 9.02 -7.08
CA GLN A 570 -15.38 9.80 -7.59
C GLN A 570 -16.63 9.68 -6.76
N GLU A 571 -16.99 8.49 -6.32
CA GLU A 571 -18.20 8.30 -5.54
C GLU A 571 -18.11 9.06 -4.20
N CYS A 572 -16.99 8.92 -3.48
CA CYS A 572 -16.75 9.65 -2.23
C CYS A 572 -16.57 11.17 -2.45
N LEU A 573 -16.01 11.56 -3.59
CA LEU A 573 -15.90 12.96 -4.00
C LEU A 573 -17.28 13.56 -4.25
N GLU A 574 -18.15 12.81 -4.94
CA GLU A 574 -19.54 13.17 -5.22
C GLU A 574 -20.35 13.27 -3.93
N ASP A 575 -20.20 12.34 -2.99
CA ASP A 575 -20.84 12.42 -1.67
C ASP A 575 -20.47 13.71 -0.93
N TYR A 576 -19.18 14.07 -0.94
CA TYR A 576 -18.70 15.32 -0.37
C TYR A 576 -19.26 16.54 -1.12
N LEU A 577 -19.20 16.52 -2.46
CA LEU A 577 -19.66 17.62 -3.32
C LEU A 577 -21.15 17.87 -3.19
N PHE A 578 -21.96 16.80 -3.18
CA PHE A 578 -23.41 16.90 -3.11
C PHE A 578 -23.87 17.49 -1.78
N ALA A 579 -23.17 17.16 -0.68
CA ALA A 579 -23.39 17.80 0.61
C ALA A 579 -23.02 19.30 0.59
N ASP A 580 -21.89 19.65 -0.05
CA ASP A 580 -21.48 21.06 -0.17
C ASP A 580 -22.43 21.87 -1.06
N TYR A 581 -22.92 21.27 -2.16
CA TYR A 581 -23.93 21.89 -3.02
C TYR A 581 -25.22 22.17 -2.26
N ASP A 582 -25.72 21.24 -1.44
CA ASP A 582 -26.94 21.47 -0.67
C ASP A 582 -26.81 22.66 0.30
N LEU A 583 -25.59 22.94 0.79
CA LEU A 583 -25.30 24.07 1.69
C LEU A 583 -25.07 25.40 0.93
N ASN A 584 -24.38 25.35 -0.21
CA ASN A 584 -23.85 26.53 -0.90
C ASN A 584 -24.50 26.85 -2.25
N ARG A 585 -25.55 26.13 -2.65
CA ARG A 585 -26.24 26.27 -3.94
C ARG A 585 -26.53 27.72 -4.35
N GLY A 586 -27.16 28.50 -3.47
CA GLY A 586 -27.56 29.87 -3.80
C GLY A 586 -26.38 30.81 -4.11
N THR A 587 -25.22 30.58 -3.49
CA THR A 587 -24.00 31.35 -3.77
C THR A 587 -23.41 30.98 -5.13
N ILE A 588 -23.46 29.70 -5.50
CA ILE A 588 -22.95 29.20 -6.77
C ILE A 588 -23.85 29.67 -7.92
N GLU A 589 -25.17 29.54 -7.78
CA GLU A 589 -26.15 30.01 -8.76
C GLU A 589 -26.01 31.53 -9.00
N ALA A 590 -25.90 32.33 -7.93
CA ALA A 590 -25.65 33.77 -8.05
C ALA A 590 -24.33 34.10 -8.77
N SER A 591 -23.30 33.27 -8.61
CA SER A 591 -22.00 33.45 -9.29
C SER A 591 -22.10 33.12 -10.78
N ILE A 592 -22.84 32.07 -11.14
CA ILE A 592 -23.13 31.70 -12.54
C ILE A 592 -23.95 32.80 -13.23
N GLU A 593 -24.97 33.33 -12.56
CA GLU A 593 -25.78 34.43 -13.09
C GLU A 593 -24.95 35.69 -13.31
N ARG A 594 -24.11 36.05 -12.34
CA ARG A 594 -23.24 37.21 -12.43
C ARG A 594 -22.30 37.14 -13.64
N ILE A 595 -21.58 36.03 -13.82
CA ILE A 595 -20.65 35.89 -14.95
C ILE A 595 -21.40 35.83 -16.29
N GLY A 596 -22.62 35.28 -16.32
CA GLY A 596 -23.48 35.27 -17.50
C GLY A 596 -23.90 36.66 -18.00
N THR A 597 -23.78 37.70 -17.16
CA THR A 597 -24.05 39.10 -17.55
C THR A 597 -22.81 39.87 -18.02
N ALA A 598 -21.63 39.24 -17.99
CA ALA A 598 -20.39 39.88 -18.43
C ALA A 598 -20.43 40.25 -19.93
N ASN A 599 -19.78 41.35 -20.29
CA ASN A 599 -19.71 41.75 -21.69
C ASN A 599 -18.75 40.84 -22.46
N LEU A 600 -19.28 39.99 -23.33
CA LEU A 600 -18.49 39.07 -24.17
C LEU A 600 -18.38 39.53 -25.63
N ALA A 601 -19.00 40.65 -26.02
CA ALA A 601 -19.20 41.03 -27.42
C ALA A 601 -17.90 41.29 -28.22
N TYR A 602 -16.78 41.52 -27.53
CA TYR A 602 -15.47 41.76 -28.15
C TYR A 602 -14.65 40.49 -28.38
N LEU A 603 -15.06 39.36 -27.79
CA LEU A 603 -14.41 38.07 -28.00
C LEU A 603 -14.75 37.55 -29.41
N PRO A 604 -13.89 36.73 -30.04
CA PRO A 604 -14.26 35.98 -31.23
C PRO A 604 -15.51 35.10 -31.00
N ASP A 605 -16.39 35.01 -32.01
CA ASP A 605 -17.68 34.28 -31.93
C ASP A 605 -17.54 32.86 -31.36
N GLU A 606 -16.49 32.14 -31.76
CA GLU A 606 -16.19 30.79 -31.25
C GLU A 606 -16.03 30.75 -29.72
N TYR A 607 -15.30 31.70 -29.14
CA TYR A 607 -15.07 31.75 -27.70
C TYR A 607 -16.29 32.26 -26.94
N GLN A 608 -17.08 33.16 -27.54
CA GLN A 608 -18.37 33.57 -26.98
C GLN A 608 -19.32 32.37 -26.87
N GLU A 609 -19.42 31.57 -27.92
CA GLU A 609 -20.33 30.41 -27.97
C GLU A 609 -19.89 29.33 -26.97
N ARG A 610 -18.58 29.04 -26.90
CA ARG A 610 -18.00 28.09 -25.93
C ARG A 610 -18.17 28.54 -24.48
N LEU A 611 -17.96 29.83 -24.16
CA LEU A 611 -18.16 30.36 -22.80
C LEU A 611 -19.63 30.34 -22.39
N ASN A 612 -20.53 30.75 -23.28
CA ASN A 612 -21.97 30.69 -23.03
C ASN A 612 -22.45 29.25 -22.83
N GLN A 613 -21.90 28.30 -23.58
CA GLN A 613 -22.16 26.87 -23.37
C GLN A 613 -21.66 26.41 -22.01
N SER A 614 -20.44 26.79 -21.62
CA SER A 614 -19.85 26.47 -20.31
C SER A 614 -20.75 26.94 -19.15
N TYR A 615 -21.24 28.19 -19.17
CA TYR A 615 -22.14 28.71 -18.13
C TYR A 615 -23.48 27.96 -18.08
N ARG A 616 -24.03 27.57 -19.24
CA ARG A 616 -25.26 26.76 -19.30
C ARG A 616 -25.04 25.35 -18.74
N GLN A 617 -23.92 24.71 -19.09
CA GLN A 617 -23.53 23.41 -18.56
C GLN A 617 -23.35 23.46 -17.04
N ALA A 618 -22.71 24.52 -16.52
CA ALA A 618 -22.60 24.76 -15.08
C ALA A 618 -23.98 24.80 -14.40
N ALA A 619 -24.92 25.57 -14.94
CA ALA A 619 -26.28 25.69 -14.39
C ALA A 619 -27.09 24.37 -14.42
N ILE A 620 -26.92 23.56 -15.48
CA ILE A 620 -27.63 22.28 -15.61
C ILE A 620 -27.08 21.22 -14.64
N SER A 621 -25.84 21.36 -14.15
CA SER A 621 -25.20 20.40 -13.24
C SER A 621 -26.08 20.05 -12.04
N PHE A 622 -26.81 21.01 -11.47
CA PHE A 622 -27.72 20.78 -10.34
C PHE A 622 -28.87 19.84 -10.68
N ALA A 623 -29.48 19.98 -11.86
CA ALA A 623 -30.53 19.08 -12.30
C ALA A 623 -30.00 17.66 -12.55
N MET A 624 -28.74 17.54 -13.00
CA MET A 624 -28.09 16.23 -13.18
C MET A 624 -27.80 15.55 -11.84
N ILE A 625 -27.53 16.30 -10.77
CA ILE A 625 -27.39 15.74 -9.42
C ILE A 625 -28.71 15.12 -8.95
N ASP A 626 -29.83 15.78 -9.20
CA ASP A 626 -31.16 15.25 -8.89
C ASP A 626 -31.46 13.97 -9.71
N GLU A 627 -31.02 13.92 -10.98
CA GLU A 627 -31.09 12.71 -11.81
C GLU A 627 -30.24 11.56 -11.25
N ILE A 628 -29.01 11.84 -10.79
CA ILE A 628 -28.14 10.86 -10.13
C ILE A 628 -28.80 10.34 -8.86
N ARG A 629 -29.26 11.23 -7.97
CA ARG A 629 -29.94 10.85 -6.72
C ARG A 629 -31.17 9.98 -7.00
N GLY A 630 -31.96 10.34 -8.02
CA GLY A 630 -33.12 9.56 -8.46
C GLY A 630 -32.74 8.17 -9.00
N ALA A 631 -31.69 8.08 -9.82
CA ALA A 631 -31.20 6.81 -10.36
C ALA A 631 -30.57 5.91 -9.28
N GLU A 632 -29.78 6.50 -8.38
CA GLU A 632 -29.18 5.83 -7.23
C GLU A 632 -30.26 5.29 -6.28
N GLN A 633 -31.27 6.10 -5.95
CA GLN A 633 -32.39 5.69 -5.12
C GLN A 633 -33.21 4.56 -5.78
N ALA A 634 -33.49 4.65 -7.08
CA ALA A 634 -34.18 3.59 -7.80
C ALA A 634 -33.41 2.25 -7.78
N LEU A 635 -32.08 2.31 -7.93
CA LEU A 635 -31.21 1.13 -7.82
C LEU A 635 -31.17 0.59 -6.39
N ALA A 636 -31.07 1.47 -5.39
CA ALA A 636 -31.03 1.11 -3.97
C ALA A 636 -32.35 0.47 -3.49
N ASP A 637 -33.50 0.94 -3.99
CA ASP A 637 -34.82 0.39 -3.67
C ASP A 637 -35.02 -1.01 -4.28
N TYR A 638 -34.47 -1.25 -5.48
CA TYR A 638 -34.58 -2.54 -6.18
C TYR A 638 -33.59 -3.61 -5.64
N SER A 639 -32.39 -3.19 -5.24
CA SER A 639 -31.28 -4.08 -4.87
C SER A 639 -31.60 -5.12 -3.77
N PRO A 640 -32.32 -4.79 -2.66
CA PRO A 640 -32.66 -5.75 -1.62
C PRO A 640 -33.52 -6.94 -2.11
N GLY A 641 -34.41 -6.70 -3.07
CA GLY A 641 -35.28 -7.75 -3.65
C GLY A 641 -34.54 -8.63 -4.66
N TYR A 642 -33.61 -8.04 -5.42
CA TYR A 642 -32.78 -8.74 -6.40
C TYR A 642 -31.68 -9.59 -5.75
N ARG A 643 -31.11 -9.14 -4.64
CA ARG A 643 -29.93 -9.76 -4.00
C ARG A 643 -30.08 -11.25 -3.68
N PRO A 644 -31.16 -11.76 -3.04
CA PRO A 644 -31.31 -13.18 -2.77
C PRO A 644 -31.37 -14.03 -4.05
N LEU A 645 -32.09 -13.53 -5.06
CA LEU A 645 -32.21 -14.18 -6.36
C LEU A 645 -30.85 -14.22 -7.08
N HIS A 646 -30.10 -13.12 -7.04
CA HIS A 646 -28.76 -13.04 -7.59
C HIS A 646 -27.82 -14.07 -6.97
N ILE A 647 -27.75 -14.12 -5.63
CA ILE A 647 -26.87 -15.07 -4.92
C ILE A 647 -27.24 -16.52 -5.25
N GLU A 648 -28.54 -16.84 -5.30
CA GLU A 648 -29.04 -18.17 -5.65
C GLU A 648 -28.62 -18.58 -7.08
N VAL A 649 -28.87 -17.73 -8.07
CA VAL A 649 -28.53 -18.03 -9.47
C VAL A 649 -27.03 -18.07 -9.68
N ARG A 650 -26.27 -17.15 -9.08
CA ARG A 650 -24.80 -17.17 -9.16
C ARG A 650 -24.21 -18.43 -8.54
N ARG A 651 -24.81 -18.97 -7.47
CA ARG A 651 -24.41 -20.27 -6.90
C ARG A 651 -24.65 -21.40 -7.90
N ILE A 652 -25.84 -21.48 -8.50
CA ILE A 652 -26.17 -22.50 -9.52
C ILE A 652 -25.22 -22.40 -10.72
N GLN A 653 -25.00 -21.20 -11.25
CA GLN A 653 -24.08 -20.95 -12.36
C GLN A 653 -22.63 -21.31 -12.01
N ARG A 654 -22.19 -21.06 -10.77
CA ARG A 654 -20.85 -21.45 -10.31
C ARG A 654 -20.72 -22.97 -10.25
N GLU A 655 -21.73 -23.69 -9.75
CA GLU A 655 -21.76 -25.15 -9.72
C GLU A 655 -21.76 -25.75 -11.14
N ALA A 656 -22.61 -25.27 -12.03
CA ALA A 656 -22.63 -25.68 -13.44
C ALA A 656 -21.27 -25.43 -14.12
N ARG A 657 -20.63 -24.28 -13.86
CA ARG A 657 -19.29 -23.97 -14.40
C ARG A 657 -18.21 -24.91 -13.89
N LYS A 658 -18.27 -25.36 -12.63
CA LYS A 658 -17.33 -26.38 -12.13
C LYS A 658 -17.44 -27.67 -12.92
N LEU A 659 -18.66 -28.08 -13.29
CA LEU A 659 -18.88 -29.26 -14.13
C LEU A 659 -18.37 -29.03 -15.56
N LEU A 660 -18.62 -27.86 -16.15
CA LEU A 660 -18.11 -27.51 -17.48
C LEU A 660 -16.58 -27.50 -17.56
N ARG A 661 -15.89 -26.96 -16.54
CA ARG A 661 -14.42 -27.04 -16.46
C ARG A 661 -13.93 -28.48 -16.37
N LYS A 662 -14.58 -29.32 -15.55
CA LYS A 662 -14.26 -30.76 -15.49
C LYS A 662 -14.46 -31.46 -16.84
N ILE A 663 -15.49 -31.08 -17.60
CA ILE A 663 -15.70 -31.59 -18.96
C ILE A 663 -14.55 -31.18 -19.89
N GLU A 664 -14.11 -29.93 -19.81
CA GLU A 664 -12.99 -29.42 -20.60
C GLU A 664 -11.68 -30.15 -20.27
N ASP A 665 -11.35 -30.32 -18.98
CA ASP A 665 -10.17 -31.06 -18.52
C ASP A 665 -10.20 -32.53 -18.98
N LEU A 666 -11.37 -33.17 -18.89
CA LEU A 666 -11.58 -34.53 -19.38
C LEU A 666 -11.43 -34.62 -20.90
N ASP A 667 -11.90 -33.64 -21.67
CA ASP A 667 -11.72 -33.63 -23.13
C ASP A 667 -10.26 -33.39 -23.51
N GLN A 668 -9.55 -32.49 -22.82
CA GLN A 668 -8.10 -32.32 -23.01
C GLN A 668 -7.35 -33.63 -22.71
N THR A 669 -7.73 -34.33 -21.64
CA THR A 669 -7.15 -35.63 -21.28
C THR A 669 -7.43 -36.68 -22.36
N ARG A 670 -8.67 -36.73 -22.88
CA ARG A 670 -9.05 -37.59 -24.01
C ARG A 670 -8.18 -37.30 -25.24
N GLN A 671 -7.97 -36.03 -25.56
CA GLN A 671 -7.13 -35.61 -26.69
C GLN A 671 -5.68 -36.05 -26.51
N ARG A 672 -5.11 -35.94 -25.30
CA ARG A 672 -3.74 -36.42 -25.01
C ARG A 672 -3.60 -37.93 -25.20
N ILE A 673 -4.54 -38.71 -24.65
CA ILE A 673 -4.53 -40.19 -24.76
C ILE A 673 -4.64 -40.67 -26.21
N ALA A 674 -5.31 -39.89 -27.07
CA ALA A 674 -5.42 -40.22 -28.48
C ALA A 674 -4.08 -40.20 -29.24
N PHE A 675 -3.03 -39.60 -28.66
CA PHE A 675 -1.67 -39.58 -29.20
C PHE A 675 -0.71 -40.58 -28.51
N ASP A 676 -1.17 -41.33 -27.51
CA ASP A 676 -0.36 -42.35 -26.84
C ASP A 676 -0.19 -43.59 -27.74
N GLU A 677 0.99 -44.22 -27.74
CA GLU A 677 1.22 -45.51 -28.40
C GLU A 677 1.52 -46.60 -27.36
N PRO A 678 0.64 -47.60 -27.15
CA PRO A 678 -0.66 -47.82 -27.82
C PRO A 678 -1.82 -47.02 -27.20
N VAL A 679 -2.79 -46.63 -28.03
CA VAL A 679 -4.00 -45.90 -27.62
C VAL A 679 -4.90 -46.77 -26.73
N ASP A 680 -5.28 -46.28 -25.54
CA ASP A 680 -6.22 -46.96 -24.62
C ASP A 680 -7.67 -46.57 -24.92
N GLU A 681 -8.31 -47.29 -25.85
CA GLU A 681 -9.70 -47.07 -26.28
C GLU A 681 -10.72 -47.19 -25.12
N LYS A 682 -10.50 -48.10 -24.17
CA LYS A 682 -11.41 -48.30 -23.01
C LYS A 682 -11.38 -47.11 -22.06
N ARG A 683 -10.24 -46.44 -21.94
CA ARG A 683 -10.13 -45.20 -21.14
C ARG A 683 -10.84 -44.04 -21.85
N ILE A 684 -10.74 -43.95 -23.17
CA ILE A 684 -11.47 -42.95 -23.98
C ILE A 684 -12.99 -43.12 -23.82
N GLU A 685 -13.53 -44.34 -23.90
CA GLU A 685 -14.97 -44.60 -23.71
C GLU A 685 -15.45 -44.20 -22.32
N ARG A 686 -14.68 -44.51 -21.26
CA ARG A 686 -15.02 -44.10 -19.88
C ARG A 686 -15.04 -42.58 -19.71
N ILE A 687 -14.10 -41.88 -20.36
CA ILE A 687 -14.05 -40.42 -20.34
C ILE A 687 -15.28 -39.85 -21.05
N LEU A 688 -15.64 -40.36 -22.23
CA LEU A 688 -16.82 -39.92 -22.97
C LEU A 688 -18.13 -40.14 -22.19
N ALA A 689 -18.27 -41.28 -21.50
CA ALA A 689 -19.41 -41.55 -20.63
C ALA A 689 -19.46 -40.56 -19.45
N SER A 690 -18.31 -40.23 -18.86
CA SER A 690 -18.20 -39.24 -17.77
C SER A 690 -18.57 -37.84 -18.24
N ILE A 691 -18.09 -37.43 -19.43
CA ILE A 691 -18.45 -36.15 -20.05
C ILE A 691 -19.97 -36.07 -20.28
N ALA A 692 -20.59 -37.13 -20.80
CA ALA A 692 -22.04 -37.15 -21.02
C ALA A 692 -22.82 -37.02 -19.69
N GLY A 693 -22.39 -37.72 -18.64
CA GLY A 693 -22.99 -37.62 -17.30
C GLY A 693 -22.87 -36.22 -16.70
N LEU A 694 -21.65 -35.64 -16.70
CA LEU A 694 -21.41 -34.28 -16.20
C LEU A 694 -22.17 -33.22 -16.99
N LYS A 695 -22.33 -33.42 -18.30
CA LYS A 695 -23.10 -32.51 -19.16
C LYS A 695 -24.59 -32.54 -18.79
N ALA A 696 -25.16 -33.72 -18.60
CA ALA A 696 -26.55 -33.87 -18.15
C ALA A 696 -26.77 -33.24 -16.76
N GLU A 697 -25.81 -33.40 -15.84
CA GLU A 697 -25.86 -32.76 -14.52
C GLU A 697 -25.79 -31.24 -14.61
N SER A 698 -24.91 -30.69 -15.45
CA SER A 698 -24.82 -29.25 -15.70
C SER A 698 -26.11 -28.69 -16.30
N GLU A 699 -26.72 -29.40 -17.26
CA GLU A 699 -27.99 -28.99 -17.86
C GLU A 699 -29.14 -29.03 -16.83
N ALA A 700 -29.17 -30.05 -15.95
CA ALA A 700 -30.14 -30.15 -14.86
C ALA A 700 -29.98 -29.02 -13.83
N LEU A 701 -28.74 -28.62 -13.50
CA LEU A 701 -28.49 -27.48 -12.62
C LEU A 701 -28.99 -26.18 -13.23
N LEU A 702 -28.67 -25.92 -14.49
CA LEU A 702 -29.10 -24.70 -15.19
C LEU A 702 -30.62 -24.62 -15.34
N ALA A 703 -31.30 -25.76 -15.45
CA ALA A 703 -32.77 -25.81 -15.47
C ALA A 703 -33.43 -25.40 -14.13
N ASN A 704 -32.69 -25.38 -13.01
CA ASN A 704 -33.20 -24.92 -11.72
C ASN A 704 -33.14 -23.39 -11.54
N ILE A 705 -32.65 -22.64 -12.54
CA ILE A 705 -32.63 -21.18 -12.48
C ILE A 705 -34.09 -20.67 -12.52
N PRO A 706 -34.53 -19.82 -11.57
CA PRO A 706 -35.89 -19.31 -11.55
C PRO A 706 -36.22 -18.49 -12.80
N ASP A 707 -37.42 -18.67 -13.37
CA ASP A 707 -37.86 -17.98 -14.60
C ASP A 707 -37.80 -16.44 -14.51
N ARG A 708 -38.00 -15.90 -13.30
CA ARG A 708 -37.91 -14.46 -13.02
C ARG A 708 -36.50 -13.87 -13.10
N TRP A 709 -35.46 -14.70 -13.20
CA TRP A 709 -34.06 -14.27 -13.19
C TRP A 709 -33.74 -13.31 -14.34
N GLU A 710 -34.14 -13.68 -15.56
CA GLU A 710 -33.78 -12.90 -16.75
C GLU A 710 -34.41 -11.52 -16.69
N SER A 711 -35.71 -11.43 -16.41
CA SER A 711 -36.40 -10.14 -16.22
C SER A 711 -35.79 -9.32 -15.09
N ALA A 712 -35.51 -9.96 -13.94
CA ALA A 712 -35.01 -9.25 -12.77
C ALA A 712 -33.59 -8.73 -12.96
N ARG A 713 -32.75 -9.48 -13.67
CA ARG A 713 -31.39 -9.10 -14.04
C ARG A 713 -31.39 -7.97 -15.06
N THR A 714 -32.24 -8.04 -16.09
CA THR A 714 -32.35 -6.96 -17.08
C THR A 714 -32.81 -5.66 -16.43
N GLU A 715 -33.73 -5.72 -15.47
CA GLU A 715 -34.16 -4.55 -14.70
C GLU A 715 -33.01 -3.98 -13.87
N PHE A 716 -32.26 -4.81 -13.13
CA PHE A 716 -31.06 -4.39 -12.39
C PHE A 716 -30.02 -3.74 -13.31
N GLU A 717 -29.68 -4.38 -14.43
CA GLU A 717 -28.71 -3.85 -15.40
C GLU A 717 -29.17 -2.52 -15.99
N THR A 718 -30.47 -2.34 -16.20
CA THR A 718 -31.03 -1.08 -16.71
C THR A 718 -30.89 0.03 -15.68
N LEU A 719 -31.22 -0.23 -14.42
CA LEU A 719 -31.08 0.73 -13.32
C LEU A 719 -29.61 1.07 -13.05
N ALA A 720 -28.73 0.06 -13.00
CA ALA A 720 -27.30 0.25 -12.80
C ALA A 720 -26.67 1.03 -13.97
N LYS A 721 -27.01 0.71 -15.21
CA LYS A 721 -26.54 1.47 -16.39
C LYS A 721 -27.09 2.90 -16.39
N ALA A 722 -28.32 3.12 -15.93
CA ALA A 722 -28.90 4.45 -15.82
C ALA A 722 -28.14 5.31 -14.79
N GLU A 723 -27.87 4.75 -13.61
CA GLU A 723 -27.06 5.38 -12.56
C GLU A 723 -25.65 5.71 -13.05
N THR A 724 -24.95 4.73 -13.63
CA THR A 724 -23.58 4.92 -14.13
C THR A 724 -23.54 5.92 -15.29
N ARG A 725 -24.56 5.91 -16.16
CA ARG A 725 -24.70 6.88 -17.25
C ARG A 725 -24.94 8.29 -16.71
N ALA A 726 -25.82 8.47 -15.72
CA ALA A 726 -26.10 9.77 -15.11
C ALA A 726 -24.83 10.35 -14.48
N ARG A 727 -24.08 9.55 -13.69
CA ARG A 727 -22.78 9.97 -13.14
C ARG A 727 -21.76 10.30 -14.22
N ARG A 728 -21.65 9.48 -15.26
CA ARG A 728 -20.73 9.75 -16.38
C ARG A 728 -21.07 11.06 -17.09
N GLN A 729 -22.35 11.30 -17.37
CA GLN A 729 -22.81 12.51 -18.03
C GLN A 729 -22.55 13.73 -17.15
N TYR A 730 -22.82 13.65 -15.85
CA TYR A 730 -22.48 14.71 -14.90
C TYR A 730 -20.98 14.99 -14.88
N ARG A 731 -20.13 13.96 -14.74
CA ARG A 731 -18.66 14.09 -14.76
C ARG A 731 -18.16 14.77 -16.03
N GLN A 732 -18.68 14.36 -17.20
CA GLN A 732 -18.35 14.99 -18.49
C GLN A 732 -18.81 16.45 -18.54
N ASN A 733 -20.03 16.73 -18.09
CA ASN A 733 -20.60 18.08 -18.10
C ASN A 733 -19.81 19.04 -17.20
N VAL A 734 -19.42 18.63 -15.99
CA VAL A 734 -18.64 19.49 -15.09
C VAL A 734 -17.22 19.73 -15.59
N ASP A 735 -16.57 18.70 -16.17
CA ASP A 735 -15.24 18.81 -16.77
C ASP A 735 -15.26 19.74 -18.00
N GLU A 736 -16.27 19.62 -18.88
CA GLU A 736 -16.44 20.51 -20.04
C GLU A 736 -16.76 21.95 -19.62
N SER A 737 -17.67 22.11 -18.66
CA SER A 737 -18.05 23.41 -18.09
C SER A 737 -16.83 24.15 -17.55
N TYR A 738 -16.04 23.52 -16.68
CA TYR A 738 -14.91 24.18 -16.04
C TYR A 738 -13.68 24.30 -16.97
N GLY A 739 -13.48 23.34 -17.88
CA GLY A 739 -12.34 23.33 -18.79
C GLY A 739 -12.21 24.60 -19.62
N MET A 740 -13.33 25.15 -20.12
CA MET A 740 -13.31 26.40 -20.89
C MET A 740 -12.87 27.61 -20.05
N ILE A 741 -13.21 27.63 -18.77
CA ILE A 741 -12.82 28.70 -17.83
C ILE A 741 -11.31 28.68 -17.61
N VAL A 742 -10.75 27.49 -17.39
CA VAL A 742 -9.30 27.30 -17.27
C VAL A 742 -8.59 27.73 -18.56
N THR A 743 -9.08 27.31 -19.72
CA THR A 743 -8.53 27.73 -21.02
C THR A 743 -8.55 29.25 -21.18
N MET A 744 -9.68 29.90 -20.90
CA MET A 744 -9.81 31.36 -21.06
C MET A 744 -8.90 32.12 -20.10
N ARG A 745 -8.79 31.68 -18.84
CA ARG A 745 -7.87 32.28 -17.86
C ARG A 745 -6.42 32.16 -18.29
N ASN A 746 -6.00 31.00 -18.80
CA ASN A 746 -4.65 30.81 -19.31
C ASN A 746 -4.37 31.70 -20.53
N MET A 747 -5.32 31.79 -21.47
CA MET A 747 -5.19 32.66 -22.65
C MET A 747 -5.00 34.13 -22.27
N ILE A 748 -5.71 34.61 -21.25
CA ILE A 748 -5.59 35.98 -20.71
C ILE A 748 -4.24 36.16 -19.98
N ALA A 749 -3.84 35.20 -19.14
CA ALA A 749 -2.57 35.26 -18.41
C ALA A 749 -1.34 35.26 -19.34
N GLU A 750 -1.43 34.59 -20.49
CA GLU A 750 -0.37 34.49 -21.49
C GLU A 750 -0.28 35.70 -22.45
N THR A 751 -1.12 36.73 -22.28
CA THR A 751 -1.19 37.88 -23.20
C THR A 751 0.16 38.57 -23.40
N GLU A 752 0.94 38.77 -22.34
CA GLU A 752 2.25 39.43 -22.43
C GLU A 752 3.26 38.57 -23.23
N GLN A 753 3.24 37.25 -23.02
CA GLN A 753 4.11 36.31 -23.73
C GLN A 753 3.77 36.26 -25.22
N LEU A 754 2.48 36.26 -25.54
CA LEU A 754 2.00 36.31 -26.92
C LEU A 754 2.40 37.63 -27.61
N SER A 755 2.30 38.75 -26.88
CA SER A 755 2.68 40.08 -27.37
C SER A 755 4.19 40.18 -27.68
N ALA A 756 5.04 39.52 -26.88
CA ALA A 756 6.49 39.50 -27.11
C ALA A 756 6.88 38.82 -28.45
N LEU A 757 6.06 37.89 -28.95
CA LEU A 757 6.32 37.16 -30.20
C LEU A 757 6.10 38.00 -31.46
N GLN A 758 5.44 39.15 -31.36
CA GLN A 758 5.18 40.02 -32.49
C GLN A 758 6.47 40.51 -33.17
N SER A 759 7.44 40.95 -32.34
CA SER A 759 8.77 41.35 -32.82
C SER A 759 9.51 40.23 -33.58
N ALA A 760 9.29 38.98 -33.16
CA ALA A 760 9.86 37.80 -33.80
C ALA A 760 9.18 37.49 -35.14
N PHE A 761 7.87 37.70 -35.28
CA PHE A 761 7.16 37.60 -36.56
C PHE A 761 7.64 38.65 -37.57
N ASP A 762 7.84 39.89 -37.13
CA ASP A 762 8.32 40.97 -37.99
C ASP A 762 9.75 40.69 -38.47
N SER A 763 10.61 40.27 -37.55
CA SER A 763 12.00 39.86 -37.86
C SER A 763 12.03 38.67 -38.83
N LEU A 764 11.13 37.69 -38.66
CA LEU A 764 11.04 36.53 -39.53
C LEU A 764 10.59 36.90 -40.95
N GLN A 765 9.65 37.84 -41.09
CA GLN A 765 9.22 38.33 -42.40
C GLN A 765 10.36 39.05 -43.14
N GLU A 766 11.18 39.84 -42.44
CA GLU A 766 12.36 40.47 -43.02
C GLU A 766 13.42 39.45 -43.43
N LEU A 767 13.65 38.43 -42.61
CA LEU A 767 14.64 37.38 -42.85
C LEU A 767 14.26 36.53 -44.06
N VAL A 768 12.99 36.10 -44.16
CA VAL A 768 12.48 35.34 -45.33
C VAL A 768 12.50 36.18 -46.61
N ARG A 769 12.33 37.50 -46.51
CA ARG A 769 12.40 38.42 -47.65
C ARG A 769 13.83 38.62 -48.15
N ASN A 770 14.80 38.74 -47.24
CA ASN A 770 16.17 39.17 -47.58
C ASN A 770 17.21 38.04 -47.66
N GLN A 771 16.99 36.88 -47.02
CA GLN A 771 17.95 35.77 -46.94
C GLN A 771 17.52 34.54 -47.75
N SER A 772 18.28 33.44 -47.68
CA SER A 772 17.97 32.20 -48.40
C SER A 772 16.73 31.50 -47.85
N ALA A 773 16.08 30.65 -48.66
CA ALA A 773 14.92 29.88 -48.20
C ALA A 773 15.27 28.87 -47.09
N GLU A 774 16.54 28.45 -47.01
CA GLU A 774 17.06 27.53 -46.01
C GLU A 774 17.23 28.24 -44.65
N ASP A 775 17.78 29.46 -44.64
CA ASP A 775 17.88 30.31 -43.44
C ASP A 775 16.50 30.65 -42.88
N GLY A 776 15.55 30.97 -43.76
CA GLY A 776 14.15 31.20 -43.37
C GLY A 776 13.47 29.96 -42.77
N LEU A 777 13.79 28.76 -43.25
CA LEU A 777 13.26 27.51 -42.72
C LEU A 777 13.86 27.17 -41.35
N GLU A 778 15.12 27.52 -41.11
CA GLU A 778 15.77 27.38 -39.81
C GLU A 778 15.21 28.38 -38.78
N ALA A 779 14.92 29.61 -39.20
CA ALA A 779 14.35 30.66 -38.35
C ALA A 779 12.88 30.41 -37.92
N ILE A 780 12.09 29.66 -38.70
CA ILE A 780 10.69 29.32 -38.33
C ILE A 780 10.62 28.35 -37.14
N LYS A 781 11.58 27.42 -37.01
CA LYS A 781 11.56 26.36 -35.99
C LYS A 781 11.51 26.87 -34.53
N PRO A 782 12.36 27.81 -34.10
CA PRO A 782 12.31 28.33 -32.73
C PRO A 782 11.00 29.07 -32.43
N LEU A 783 10.47 29.83 -33.40
CA LEU A 783 9.20 30.52 -33.24
C LEU A 783 8.01 29.55 -33.16
N GLU A 784 8.02 28.48 -33.94
CA GLU A 784 7.03 27.40 -33.86
C GLU A 784 7.04 26.72 -32.48
N LEU A 785 8.23 26.53 -31.88
CA LEU A 785 8.38 25.96 -30.54
C LEU A 785 7.90 26.89 -29.43
N GLU A 786 8.13 28.19 -29.52
CA GLU A 786 7.61 29.16 -28.52
C GLU A 786 6.09 29.30 -28.60
N ILE A 787 5.52 29.27 -29.80
CA ILE A 787 4.05 29.31 -29.98
C ILE A 787 3.38 28.03 -29.48
N ASP A 788 4.04 26.88 -29.58
CA ASP A 788 3.49 25.59 -29.11
C ASP A 788 3.34 25.51 -27.59
N LYS A 789 4.04 26.37 -26.85
CA LYS A 789 3.91 26.46 -25.39
C LYS A 789 2.67 27.24 -24.94
N LEU A 790 2.07 28.03 -25.83
CA LEU A 790 0.95 28.93 -25.52
C LEU A 790 -0.40 28.29 -25.84
N THR A 791 -1.41 28.64 -25.04
CA THR A 791 -2.78 28.11 -25.08
C THR A 791 -3.55 28.62 -26.30
N GLU A 792 -4.19 27.70 -27.02
CA GLU A 792 -5.09 27.95 -28.16
C GLU A 792 -4.47 28.74 -29.33
N THR A 793 -3.17 28.54 -29.61
CA THR A 793 -2.45 29.20 -30.72
C THR A 793 -2.47 28.43 -32.04
N HIS A 794 -3.31 27.39 -32.15
CA HIS A 794 -3.34 26.45 -33.27
C HIS A 794 -3.55 27.14 -34.64
N ARG A 795 -4.30 28.25 -34.67
CA ARG A 795 -4.54 29.06 -35.88
C ARG A 795 -3.26 29.72 -36.39
N ILE A 796 -2.45 30.27 -35.48
CA ILE A 796 -1.16 30.91 -35.78
C ILE A 796 -0.16 29.85 -36.24
N LYS A 797 -0.07 28.73 -35.50
CA LYS A 797 0.78 27.58 -35.85
C LYS A 797 0.46 27.02 -37.23
N SER A 798 -0.82 26.91 -37.59
CA SER A 798 -1.22 26.44 -38.91
C SER A 798 -0.67 27.32 -40.03
N LYS A 799 -0.51 28.63 -39.83
CA LYS A 799 0.07 29.54 -40.83
C LYS A 799 1.59 29.39 -40.92
N LEU A 800 2.28 29.29 -39.79
CA LEU A 800 3.72 28.98 -39.75
C LEU A 800 4.06 27.65 -40.43
N SER A 801 3.28 26.60 -40.18
CA SER A 801 3.47 25.29 -40.81
C SER A 801 3.29 25.35 -42.33
N ARG A 802 2.33 26.16 -42.83
CA ARG A 802 2.13 26.39 -44.27
C ARG A 802 3.26 27.20 -44.88
N ALA A 803 3.78 28.22 -44.18
CA ALA A 803 4.95 28.98 -44.60
C ALA A 803 6.20 28.08 -44.71
N LYS A 804 6.44 27.23 -43.71
CA LYS A 804 7.52 26.23 -43.70
C LYS A 804 7.41 25.22 -44.84
N ARG A 805 6.19 24.78 -45.20
CA ARG A 805 5.96 23.91 -46.36
C ARG A 805 6.27 24.63 -47.69
N ALA A 806 5.97 25.92 -47.80
CA ALA A 806 6.26 26.71 -48.99
C ALA A 806 7.76 26.94 -49.20
N LEU A 807 8.57 26.96 -48.13
CA LEU A 807 10.03 27.13 -48.18
C LEU A 807 10.82 25.82 -48.35
N ARG A 808 10.16 24.65 -48.45
CA ARG A 808 10.82 23.34 -48.45
C ARG A 808 11.07 22.80 -49.86
N GLY A 809 12.31 22.36 -50.12
CA GLY A 809 12.68 21.64 -51.35
C GLY A 809 13.21 22.54 -52.48
N SER A 810 13.41 21.97 -53.67
CA SER A 810 14.00 22.64 -54.83
C SER A 810 13.08 23.66 -55.53
N SER A 811 11.80 23.72 -55.14
CA SER A 811 10.79 24.65 -55.65
C SER A 811 10.24 25.56 -54.53
N ALA A 812 11.13 26.16 -53.75
CA ALA A 812 10.76 27.05 -52.65
C ALA A 812 10.07 28.32 -53.18
N ASP A 813 8.86 28.60 -52.68
CA ASP A 813 8.03 29.75 -53.06
C ASP A 813 8.00 30.75 -51.89
N LYS A 814 8.89 31.75 -51.96
CA LYS A 814 9.05 32.77 -50.93
C LYS A 814 7.84 33.68 -50.82
N ASP A 815 7.17 33.99 -51.92
CA ASP A 815 6.00 34.88 -51.93
C ASP A 815 4.83 34.21 -51.21
N LYS A 816 4.58 32.94 -51.51
CA LYS A 816 3.58 32.14 -50.80
C LYS A 816 3.92 31.96 -49.32
N ALA A 817 5.19 31.85 -48.97
CA ALA A 817 5.64 31.79 -47.58
C ALA A 817 5.38 33.12 -46.85
N LEU A 818 5.75 34.26 -47.45
CA LEU A 818 5.50 35.60 -46.93
C LEU A 818 4.01 35.89 -46.75
N ASP A 819 3.16 35.46 -47.68
CA ASP A 819 1.70 35.61 -47.55
C ASP A 819 1.15 34.82 -46.36
N GLN A 820 1.62 33.59 -46.12
CA GLN A 820 1.23 32.84 -44.94
C GLN A 820 1.77 33.47 -43.64
N LEU A 821 2.97 34.06 -43.65
CA LEU A 821 3.53 34.75 -42.48
C LEU A 821 2.76 36.03 -42.15
N LYS A 822 2.36 36.82 -43.15
CA LYS A 822 1.50 37.98 -42.97
C LYS A 822 0.14 37.60 -42.38
N LEU A 823 -0.52 36.59 -42.95
CA LEU A 823 -1.78 36.07 -42.40
C LEU A 823 -1.60 35.55 -40.97
N GLY A 824 -0.44 34.98 -40.63
CA GLY A 824 -0.10 34.58 -39.28
C GLY A 824 0.04 35.76 -38.32
N ALA A 825 0.72 36.83 -38.75
CA ALA A 825 0.89 38.07 -37.98
C ALA A 825 -0.43 38.83 -37.77
N GLU A 826 -1.31 38.84 -38.77
CA GLU A 826 -2.66 39.42 -38.66
C GLU A 826 -3.51 38.66 -37.62
N ILE A 827 -3.46 37.33 -37.62
CA ILE A 827 -4.14 36.50 -36.61
C ILE A 827 -3.52 36.73 -35.22
N LEU A 828 -2.20 36.83 -35.12
CA LEU A 828 -1.50 37.13 -33.87
C LEU A 828 -1.93 38.49 -33.30
N GLN A 829 -1.98 39.53 -34.13
CA GLN A 829 -2.43 40.86 -33.70
C GLN A 829 -3.88 40.82 -33.21
N ALA A 830 -4.77 40.18 -33.98
CA ALA A 830 -6.16 40.05 -33.59
C ALA A 830 -6.31 39.32 -32.25
N GLU A 831 -5.51 38.28 -32.00
CA GLU A 831 -5.47 37.57 -30.71
C GLU A 831 -4.98 38.45 -29.56
N ILE A 832 -3.92 39.24 -29.77
CA ILE A 832 -3.40 40.18 -28.76
C ILE A 832 -4.46 41.23 -28.39
N ASP A 833 -5.09 41.84 -29.39
CA ASP A 833 -6.03 42.95 -29.20
C ASP A 833 -7.22 42.56 -28.30
N TRP A 834 -7.84 41.40 -28.55
CA TRP A 834 -8.97 40.96 -27.74
C TRP A 834 -8.52 40.42 -26.37
N ARG A 835 -7.37 39.73 -26.28
CA ARG A 835 -6.86 39.18 -25.01
C ARG A 835 -6.46 40.29 -24.03
N GLN A 836 -5.84 41.35 -24.54
CA GLN A 836 -5.48 42.52 -23.74
C GLN A 836 -6.73 43.19 -23.17
N ARG A 837 -7.77 43.34 -23.99
CA ARG A 837 -9.07 43.85 -23.54
C ARG A 837 -9.75 42.92 -22.53
N ALA A 838 -9.65 41.60 -22.74
CA ALA A 838 -10.17 40.60 -21.80
C ALA A 838 -9.45 40.65 -20.44
N SER A 839 -8.15 40.96 -20.43
CA SER A 839 -7.38 41.16 -19.20
C SER A 839 -7.93 42.32 -18.36
N ASP A 840 -8.39 43.39 -19.00
CA ASP A 840 -8.91 44.56 -18.31
C ASP A 840 -10.39 44.42 -17.91
N GLU A 841 -11.24 43.87 -18.81
CA GLU A 841 -12.69 43.85 -18.63
C GLU A 841 -13.25 42.53 -18.05
N LEU A 842 -12.61 41.38 -18.28
CA LEU A 842 -13.19 40.05 -17.98
C LEU A 842 -12.39 39.25 -16.93
N ALA A 843 -11.09 39.51 -16.77
CA ALA A 843 -10.23 38.75 -15.85
C ALA A 843 -10.76 38.73 -14.41
N ALA A 844 -11.20 39.88 -13.88
CA ALA A 844 -11.68 39.99 -12.51
C ALA A 844 -12.97 39.18 -12.25
N ASP A 845 -13.90 39.20 -13.21
CA ASP A 845 -15.15 38.44 -13.10
C ASP A 845 -14.90 36.93 -13.30
N LEU A 846 -14.00 36.54 -14.21
CA LEU A 846 -13.58 35.15 -14.36
C LEU A 846 -12.87 34.62 -13.11
N GLU A 847 -12.04 35.43 -12.45
CA GLU A 847 -11.37 35.03 -11.21
C GLU A 847 -12.36 34.93 -10.03
N ALA A 848 -13.37 35.82 -9.98
CA ALA A 848 -14.45 35.71 -9.00
C ALA A 848 -15.29 34.45 -9.22
N TYR A 849 -15.61 34.15 -10.48
CA TYR A 849 -16.34 32.93 -10.86
C TYR A 849 -15.53 31.67 -10.54
N ASP A 850 -14.25 31.64 -10.95
CA ASP A 850 -13.34 30.52 -10.67
C ASP A 850 -13.26 30.22 -9.18
N ARG A 851 -13.05 31.23 -8.33
CA ARG A 851 -13.02 31.03 -6.87
C ARG A 851 -14.32 30.46 -6.30
N ALA A 852 -15.46 30.76 -6.91
CA ALA A 852 -16.75 30.26 -6.46
C ALA A 852 -17.02 28.81 -6.91
N VAL A 853 -16.49 28.39 -8.06
CA VAL A 853 -16.81 27.07 -8.65
C VAL A 853 -15.66 26.07 -8.64
N ALA A 854 -14.42 26.48 -8.41
CA ALA A 854 -13.24 25.62 -8.45
C ALA A 854 -13.29 24.47 -7.44
N SER A 855 -13.81 24.72 -6.24
CA SER A 855 -13.97 23.70 -5.19
C SER A 855 -15.22 22.85 -5.33
N THR A 856 -16.06 23.12 -6.33
CA THR A 856 -17.32 22.39 -6.57
C THR A 856 -17.35 21.82 -7.98
N ILE A 857 -17.84 22.58 -8.97
CA ILE A 857 -17.94 22.16 -10.38
C ILE A 857 -16.54 21.84 -10.94
N GLY A 858 -15.55 22.66 -10.60
CA GLY A 858 -14.17 22.50 -11.06
C GLY A 858 -13.33 21.50 -10.27
N MET A 859 -13.89 20.80 -9.27
CA MET A 859 -13.11 20.03 -8.30
C MET A 859 -12.27 18.92 -8.97
N ARG A 860 -12.82 18.26 -9.99
CA ARG A 860 -12.16 17.15 -10.72
C ARG A 860 -10.92 17.59 -11.51
N MET A 861 -10.85 18.87 -11.89
CA MET A 861 -9.74 19.44 -12.67
C MET A 861 -8.69 20.13 -11.79
N GLN A 862 -8.87 20.15 -10.48
CA GLN A 862 -7.85 20.67 -9.56
C GLN A 862 -6.64 19.73 -9.54
N GLU A 863 -5.46 20.28 -9.32
CA GLU A 863 -4.24 19.46 -9.22
C GLU A 863 -4.27 18.52 -8.03
N ARG A 864 -4.86 18.98 -6.91
CA ARG A 864 -4.90 18.25 -5.64
C ARG A 864 -6.14 18.61 -4.81
N LEU A 865 -6.51 17.69 -3.93
CA LEU A 865 -7.54 17.93 -2.92
C LEU A 865 -7.00 18.86 -1.83
N THR A 866 -7.89 19.67 -1.24
CA THR A 866 -7.56 20.40 0.00
C THR A 866 -7.51 19.42 1.19
N SER A 867 -6.88 19.83 2.29
CA SER A 867 -6.77 18.99 3.48
C SER A 867 -8.15 18.56 4.03
N ASP A 868 -9.14 19.46 3.98
CA ASP A 868 -10.49 19.19 4.49
C ASP A 868 -11.26 18.22 3.58
N GLN A 869 -11.08 18.36 2.26
CA GLN A 869 -11.64 17.44 1.26
C GLN A 869 -11.03 16.05 1.43
N ALA A 870 -9.70 15.98 1.54
CA ALA A 870 -8.97 14.72 1.71
C ALA A 870 -9.41 13.97 2.99
N GLU A 871 -9.71 14.68 4.08
CA GLU A 871 -10.20 14.06 5.33
C GLU A 871 -11.58 13.41 5.17
N SER A 872 -12.51 14.09 4.50
CA SER A 872 -13.85 13.57 4.24
C SER A 872 -13.80 12.36 3.30
N ILE A 873 -13.04 12.47 2.22
CA ILE A 873 -12.89 11.39 1.21
C ILE A 873 -12.16 10.19 1.81
N ALA A 874 -11.10 10.41 2.60
CA ALA A 874 -10.38 9.32 3.28
C ALA A 874 -11.30 8.52 4.21
N SER A 875 -12.23 9.20 4.89
CA SER A 875 -13.21 8.56 5.78
C SER A 875 -14.18 7.68 5.01
N CYS A 876 -14.69 8.17 3.88
CA CYS A 876 -15.55 7.39 2.98
C CYS A 876 -14.84 6.15 2.41
N LEU A 877 -13.60 6.30 1.95
CA LEU A 877 -12.79 5.20 1.40
C LEU A 877 -12.35 4.17 2.45
N ALA A 878 -12.42 4.50 3.75
CA ALA A 878 -11.99 3.60 4.80
C ALA A 878 -13.01 2.49 5.10
N ILE A 879 -14.22 2.59 4.55
CA ILE A 879 -15.34 1.66 4.75
C ILE A 879 -15.37 0.62 3.62
N HIS A 880 -15.70 -0.63 3.98
CA HIS A 880 -15.89 -1.72 3.02
C HIS A 880 -17.20 -1.57 2.24
N LYS A 881 -17.14 -1.79 0.91
CA LYS A 881 -18.31 -1.75 0.02
C LYS A 881 -18.60 -3.14 -0.52
N ASP A 882 -19.87 -3.50 -0.62
CA ASP A 882 -20.28 -4.76 -1.23
C ASP A 882 -20.57 -4.57 -2.71
N LEU A 883 -19.76 -5.18 -3.56
CA LEU A 883 -19.87 -5.07 -5.02
C LEU A 883 -20.52 -6.29 -5.67
N THR A 884 -21.04 -7.23 -4.88
CA THR A 884 -21.50 -8.55 -5.37
C THR A 884 -22.54 -8.43 -6.48
N LEU A 885 -23.42 -7.44 -6.46
CA LEU A 885 -24.49 -7.33 -7.46
C LEU A 885 -23.97 -6.97 -8.87
N HIS A 886 -22.74 -6.47 -8.99
CA HIS A 886 -22.10 -6.13 -10.27
C HIS A 886 -21.32 -7.30 -10.88
N PHE A 887 -21.11 -8.40 -10.13
CA PHE A 887 -20.38 -9.60 -10.53
C PHE A 887 -21.33 -10.80 -10.58
#